data_AF-A5GBI5-F1
#
_entry.id   AF-A5GBI5-F1
#
_cell.length_a   1.000
_cell.length_b   1.000
_cell.length_c   1.000
_cell.angle_alpha   90.00
_cell.angle_beta   90.00
_cell.angle_gamma   90.00
#
_symmetry.space_group_name_H-M   'P 1'
#
loop_
_entity.id
_entity.type
_entity.pdbx_description
1 polymer ?
#
loop_
_entity_poly.entity_id
_entity_poly.type
_entity_poly.pdbx_seq_one_letter_code
_entity_poly.pdbx_strand_id
1 'polypeptide(L)'
;MPNPLYITFLWHMHQPYYKDPLRGEYTLPWTYLHAVKDYYDMAAIVDETPGVRVVFNLVPSLLEQIRDYASGSAVDQFLIHGQMAPSAMAEEERIFILENFFSANRQRMIEPYKRYLELYCLAGDGAGGGMQERLRHFRDQDILDLQVWFFLAWTGEAARRRYPEFRELIRKGKNFTQADKALLFARHKDLLNEIIPLYRKLHDEGKAELSVTPYFHPILPLLCDMKSARTAMPKVILPTVPFKCPEDARSQVARGIACFEEFFGFTPQGMWPSEGSVSDEALGILAECGLVWAATDEGVLSHTLHGGIGASREALYHPYSFQQGGKELALFFRDHALSDRIGFTYSQWEPERAAADFTARLLEIRGRVHGARVVPVILDGENAWEYYPDNGYTFLRRLYGMIAETPGLEPATFSEVLARVPGRRVITHIHPGSWINANYGVWVGHPEENLGWDYLARAREAAVENNPTVAALLAGRGHDGAAADGTTAQLVCQSLYAAEGSDWFWWYGDDHFSPHSDRFDALFRRHLMNVYRLLGLDAPRELFEPIKKKSPAGLVREPAALISPVISGIVTDYFEWLAAGLYDLTRQSSAMHAAESLMQSFFYGFDRKFLFFRVDGVQSLEKTMQAGDRLNLQLIHDNEFRLTMSLGADEGSLLVKSEGEWRETGTLCRWKIIKIAEARVPLEIFNLMPGDKLFAFVTLMRGDEELGRWPTDAPLLINYAGPDLELETWLI
;
A
#
# COMPACT_ATOMS: atom_id res chain seq x y z
N MET A 1 34.40 29.18 -2.95
CA MET A 1 34.20 27.79 -2.46
C MET A 1 33.36 27.05 -3.50
N PRO A 2 33.50 25.74 -3.71
CA PRO A 2 32.58 25.00 -4.56
C PRO A 2 31.14 25.15 -4.01
N ASN A 3 30.15 25.30 -4.90
CA ASN A 3 28.75 25.38 -4.51
C ASN A 3 28.34 24.13 -3.71
N PRO A 4 27.48 24.26 -2.68
CA PRO A 4 26.95 23.12 -1.95
C PRO A 4 26.04 22.26 -2.86
N LEU A 5 25.89 20.99 -2.51
CA LEU A 5 24.87 20.11 -3.06
C LEU A 5 23.62 20.23 -2.19
N TYR A 6 22.53 20.74 -2.77
CA TYR A 6 21.26 20.88 -2.05
C TYR A 6 20.55 19.54 -1.92
N ILE A 7 20.02 19.25 -0.74
CA ILE A 7 19.26 18.03 -0.46
C ILE A 7 17.83 18.42 -0.11
N THR A 8 16.87 17.90 -0.88
CA THR A 8 15.46 18.23 -0.69
C THR A 8 14.68 16.96 -0.42
N PHE A 9 14.26 16.78 0.83
CA PHE A 9 13.32 15.74 1.20
C PHE A 9 11.89 16.23 0.95
N LEU A 10 11.09 15.47 0.22
CA LEU A 10 9.63 15.62 0.17
C LEU A 10 8.99 14.39 0.79
N TRP A 11 8.22 14.62 1.86
CA TRP A 11 7.39 13.61 2.50
C TRP A 11 5.96 13.78 2.04
N HIS A 12 5.46 12.80 1.29
CA HIS A 12 4.09 12.78 0.79
C HIS A 12 3.15 12.17 1.83
N MET A 13 2.33 13.01 2.46
CA MET A 13 1.38 12.59 3.49
C MET A 13 0.02 12.35 2.84
N HIS A 14 -0.39 11.09 2.78
CA HIS A 14 -1.62 10.69 2.11
C HIS A 14 -2.36 9.60 2.88
N GLN A 15 -3.70 9.59 2.73
CA GLN A 15 -4.55 8.43 2.98
C GLN A 15 -5.73 8.49 2.00
N PRO A 16 -6.22 7.32 1.55
CA PRO A 16 -7.50 7.22 0.89
C PRO A 16 -8.62 7.95 1.65
N TYR A 17 -9.63 8.41 0.92
CA TYR A 17 -10.80 9.04 1.54
C TYR A 17 -11.75 7.96 2.11
N TYR A 18 -11.57 7.60 3.39
CA TYR A 18 -12.24 6.45 4.00
C TYR A 18 -13.71 6.70 4.41
N LYS A 19 -14.20 7.92 4.25
CA LYS A 19 -15.56 8.32 4.67
C LYS A 19 -16.59 7.81 3.67
N ASP A 20 -17.44 6.90 4.14
CA ASP A 20 -18.56 6.40 3.37
C ASP A 20 -19.58 7.52 3.11
N PRO A 21 -19.85 7.89 1.85
CA PRO A 21 -20.73 9.01 1.53
C PRO A 21 -22.22 8.73 1.82
N LEU A 22 -22.61 7.47 1.99
CA LEU A 22 -23.98 7.06 2.29
C LEU A 22 -24.23 6.96 3.79
N ARG A 23 -23.24 6.50 4.55
CA ARG A 23 -23.36 6.29 6.00
C ARG A 23 -22.83 7.44 6.84
N GLY A 24 -21.88 8.22 6.30
CA GLY A 24 -21.17 9.26 7.05
C GLY A 24 -20.16 8.70 8.05
N GLU A 25 -19.74 7.44 7.88
CA GLU A 25 -18.84 6.71 8.78
C GLU A 25 -17.50 6.43 8.08
N TYR A 26 -16.40 6.41 8.83
CA TYR A 26 -15.09 5.99 8.38
C TYR A 26 -14.98 4.46 8.40
N THR A 27 -14.61 3.88 7.26
CA THR A 27 -14.56 2.41 7.09
C THR A 27 -13.25 1.81 7.62
N LEU A 28 -12.18 2.60 7.67
CA LEU A 28 -10.85 2.18 8.10
C LEU A 28 -10.20 3.26 8.98
N PRO A 29 -9.36 2.87 9.96
CA PRO A 29 -8.87 3.77 11.00
C PRO A 29 -7.55 4.47 10.63
N TRP A 30 -7.03 4.19 9.44
CA TRP A 30 -5.63 4.47 9.09
C TRP A 30 -5.30 5.96 9.17
N THR A 31 -6.21 6.85 8.78
CA THR A 31 -6.02 8.30 9.01
C THR A 31 -5.82 8.64 10.49
N TYR A 32 -6.63 8.08 11.40
CA TYR A 32 -6.48 8.35 12.82
C TYR A 32 -5.16 7.77 13.36
N LEU A 33 -4.84 6.53 13.00
CA LEU A 33 -3.66 5.83 13.49
C LEU A 33 -2.37 6.48 13.00
N HIS A 34 -2.28 6.84 11.72
CA HIS A 34 -1.13 7.58 11.18
C HIS A 34 -1.07 9.02 11.68
N ALA A 35 -2.20 9.66 12.02
CA ALA A 35 -2.20 11.00 12.59
C ALA A 35 -1.53 11.07 13.97
N VAL A 36 -1.80 10.10 14.86
CA VAL A 36 -1.18 10.03 16.19
C VAL A 36 0.21 9.38 16.19
N LYS A 37 0.69 8.99 15.00
CA LYS A 37 1.99 8.38 14.74
C LYS A 37 2.81 9.31 13.85
N ASP A 38 2.68 9.14 12.54
CA ASP A 38 3.57 9.64 11.51
C ASP A 38 3.38 11.14 11.24
N TYR A 39 2.14 11.60 11.06
CA TYR A 39 1.87 13.00 10.72
C TYR A 39 2.26 13.95 11.84
N TYR A 40 2.03 13.56 13.10
CA TYR A 40 2.54 14.32 14.23
C TYR A 40 4.06 14.15 14.40
N ASP A 41 4.57 12.91 14.46
CA ASP A 41 5.97 12.65 14.82
C ASP A 41 6.95 13.27 13.83
N MET A 42 6.70 13.15 12.53
CA MET A 42 7.63 13.65 11.53
C MET A 42 7.79 15.16 11.62
N ALA A 43 6.69 15.89 11.81
CA ALA A 43 6.72 17.33 12.03
C ALA A 43 7.42 17.67 13.35
N ALA A 44 7.16 16.91 14.43
CA ALA A 44 7.82 17.12 15.72
C ALA A 44 9.35 16.87 15.64
N ILE A 45 9.79 15.83 14.92
CA ILE A 45 11.21 15.53 14.70
C ILE A 45 11.91 16.67 13.95
N VAL A 46 11.25 17.25 12.95
CA VAL A 46 11.75 18.44 12.23
C VAL A 46 11.86 19.63 13.17
N ASP A 47 10.86 19.88 14.02
CA ASP A 47 10.89 20.98 14.99
C ASP A 47 12.07 20.85 15.98
N GLU A 48 12.33 19.62 16.44
CA GLU A 48 13.39 19.26 17.39
C GLU A 48 14.81 19.25 16.79
N THR A 49 14.96 19.19 15.47
CA THR A 49 16.26 18.99 14.81
C THR A 49 16.80 20.29 14.20
N PRO A 50 17.90 20.86 14.73
CA PRO A 50 18.45 22.11 14.19
C PRO A 50 18.97 21.97 12.75
N GLY A 51 18.79 23.01 11.94
CA GLY A 51 19.39 23.11 10.59
C GLY A 51 18.71 22.25 9.51
N VAL A 52 17.71 21.46 9.86
CA VAL A 52 16.92 20.69 8.89
C VAL A 52 15.99 21.61 8.09
N ARG A 53 15.78 21.27 6.81
CA ARG A 53 14.72 21.81 5.97
C ARG A 53 14.13 20.68 5.14
N VAL A 54 12.80 20.59 5.13
CA VAL A 54 12.07 19.56 4.37
C VAL A 54 10.88 20.16 3.64
N VAL A 55 10.30 19.40 2.74
CA VAL A 55 9.01 19.68 2.13
C VAL A 55 8.01 18.66 2.67
N PHE A 56 6.90 19.13 3.22
CA PHE A 56 5.76 18.27 3.54
C PHE A 56 4.67 18.52 2.52
N ASN A 57 4.33 17.47 1.78
CA ASN A 57 3.23 17.51 0.85
C ASN A 57 1.98 16.92 1.50
N LEU A 58 0.89 17.68 1.55
CA LEU A 58 -0.33 17.29 2.27
C LEU A 58 -1.49 17.13 1.29
N VAL A 59 -2.09 15.94 1.25
CA VAL A 59 -3.29 15.71 0.44
C VAL A 59 -4.51 16.38 1.08
N PRO A 60 -5.29 17.18 0.35
CA PRO A 60 -6.43 17.90 0.92
C PRO A 60 -7.49 16.98 1.56
N SER A 61 -7.83 15.86 0.91
CA SER A 61 -8.76 14.88 1.48
C SER A 61 -8.25 14.25 2.78
N LEU A 62 -6.94 14.13 2.99
CA LEU A 62 -6.36 13.71 4.27
C LEU A 62 -6.58 14.78 5.36
N LEU A 63 -6.33 16.06 5.06
CA LEU A 63 -6.50 17.16 6.01
C LEU A 63 -7.94 17.28 6.51
N GLU A 64 -8.92 17.07 5.64
CA GLU A 64 -10.33 17.03 6.03
C GLU A 64 -10.63 15.91 7.02
N GLN A 65 -10.11 14.72 6.78
CA GLN A 65 -10.29 13.58 7.67
C GLN A 65 -9.63 13.83 9.03
N ILE A 66 -8.42 14.39 9.06
CA ILE A 66 -7.74 14.79 10.30
C ILE A 66 -8.59 15.82 11.07
N ARG A 67 -9.18 16.81 10.38
CA ARG A 67 -10.08 17.81 10.99
C ARG A 67 -11.33 17.15 11.61
N ASP A 68 -11.93 16.18 10.92
CA ASP A 68 -13.10 15.44 11.44
C ASP A 68 -12.73 14.69 12.74
N TYR A 69 -11.56 14.04 12.79
CA TYR A 69 -11.06 13.40 14.01
C TYR A 69 -10.72 14.40 15.13
N ALA A 70 -10.03 15.49 14.80
CA ALA A 70 -9.62 16.51 15.78
C ALA A 70 -10.82 17.21 16.43
N SER A 71 -11.86 17.51 15.64
CA SER A 71 -13.11 18.10 16.11
C SER A 71 -13.99 17.12 16.89
N GLY A 72 -13.80 15.81 16.69
CA GLY A 72 -14.61 14.75 17.27
C GLY A 72 -15.91 14.48 16.51
N SER A 73 -16.04 14.96 15.27
CA SER A 73 -17.19 14.66 14.40
C SER A 73 -17.05 13.31 13.68
N ALA A 74 -15.85 12.76 13.58
CA ALA A 74 -15.59 11.49 12.93
C ALA A 74 -16.33 10.33 13.63
N VAL A 75 -17.05 9.53 12.83
CA VAL A 75 -17.68 8.29 13.27
C VAL A 75 -16.86 7.13 12.70
N ASP A 76 -16.05 6.48 13.53
CA ASP A 76 -15.15 5.39 13.15
C ASP A 76 -15.39 4.18 14.06
N GLN A 77 -15.67 3.01 13.45
CA GLN A 77 -15.96 1.77 14.17
C GLN A 77 -14.78 1.33 15.06
N PHE A 78 -13.53 1.54 14.64
CA PHE A 78 -12.37 1.23 15.48
C PHE A 78 -12.34 2.09 16.74
N LEU A 79 -12.66 3.39 16.62
CA LEU A 79 -12.71 4.28 17.78
C LEU A 79 -13.91 3.96 18.68
N ILE A 80 -15.08 3.68 18.10
CA ILE A 80 -16.28 3.29 18.84
C ILE A 80 -15.98 2.04 19.67
N HIS A 81 -15.49 0.97 19.04
CA HIS A 81 -15.16 -0.28 19.72
C HIS A 81 -13.96 -0.11 20.66
N GLY A 82 -13.00 0.75 20.32
CA GLY A 82 -11.86 1.08 21.17
C GLY A 82 -12.25 1.77 22.47
N GLN A 83 -13.23 2.67 22.43
CA GLN A 83 -13.66 3.45 23.59
C GLN A 83 -14.72 2.73 24.43
N MET A 84 -15.50 1.83 23.83
CA MET A 84 -16.56 1.08 24.51
C MET A 84 -16.05 0.30 25.73
N ALA A 85 -16.80 0.31 26.84
CA ALA A 85 -16.47 -0.50 28.00
C ALA A 85 -16.67 -2.00 27.69
N PRO A 86 -15.70 -2.89 27.98
CA PRO A 86 -15.85 -4.31 27.62
C PRO A 86 -17.11 -4.97 28.20
N SER A 87 -17.53 -4.58 29.39
CA SER A 87 -18.75 -5.08 30.03
C SER A 87 -20.06 -4.68 29.32
N ALA A 88 -20.00 -3.71 28.41
CA ALA A 88 -21.13 -3.25 27.60
C ALA A 88 -21.11 -3.81 26.16
N MET A 89 -20.07 -4.56 25.79
CA MET A 89 -19.95 -5.16 24.46
C MET A 89 -20.76 -6.44 24.33
N ALA A 90 -21.57 -6.51 23.27
CA ALA A 90 -22.08 -7.72 22.67
C ALA A 90 -20.95 -8.58 22.05
N GLU A 91 -21.32 -9.78 21.62
CA GLU A 91 -20.37 -10.76 21.07
C GLU A 91 -19.72 -10.23 19.79
N GLU A 92 -20.48 -9.58 18.92
CA GLU A 92 -20.03 -9.08 17.63
C GLU A 92 -18.97 -7.97 17.76
N GLU A 93 -19.13 -7.08 18.74
CA GLU A 93 -18.12 -6.03 19.01
C GLU A 93 -16.82 -6.60 19.57
N ARG A 94 -16.91 -7.67 20.37
CA ARG A 94 -15.72 -8.38 20.86
C ARG A 94 -15.01 -9.12 19.73
N ILE A 95 -15.76 -9.72 18.81
CA ILE A 95 -15.21 -10.34 17.59
C ILE A 95 -14.45 -9.30 16.78
N PHE A 96 -15.07 -8.14 16.54
CA PHE A 96 -14.43 -7.05 15.80
C PHE A 96 -13.08 -6.68 16.40
N ILE A 97 -12.99 -6.54 17.73
CA ILE A 97 -11.72 -6.24 18.40
C ILE A 97 -10.68 -7.33 18.15
N LEU A 98 -11.03 -8.60 18.31
CA LEU A 98 -10.08 -9.70 18.10
C LEU A 98 -9.65 -9.84 16.63
N GLU A 99 -10.48 -9.45 15.67
CA GLU A 99 -10.15 -9.49 14.24
C GLU A 99 -9.24 -8.33 13.82
N ASN A 100 -9.38 -7.15 14.43
CA ASN A 100 -8.79 -5.93 13.89
C ASN A 100 -7.74 -5.28 14.82
N PHE A 101 -7.75 -5.53 16.13
CA PHE A 101 -6.86 -4.84 17.08
C PHE A 101 -5.47 -5.47 17.20
N PHE A 102 -5.14 -6.36 16.26
CA PHE A 102 -3.78 -6.86 16.03
C PHE A 102 -3.22 -6.40 14.67
N SER A 103 -3.93 -5.51 13.95
CA SER A 103 -3.43 -4.90 12.72
C SER A 103 -2.36 -3.85 13.04
N ALA A 104 -1.17 -4.34 13.39
CA ALA A 104 0.04 -3.59 13.69
C ALA A 104 1.26 -4.49 13.38
N ASN A 105 2.41 -3.89 13.07
CA ASN A 105 3.62 -4.67 12.80
C ASN A 105 3.97 -5.56 14.00
N ARG A 106 3.97 -6.89 13.80
CA ARG A 106 4.20 -7.87 14.88
C ARG A 106 5.52 -7.62 15.60
N GLN A 107 6.62 -7.53 14.85
CA GLN A 107 7.98 -7.45 15.41
C GLN A 107 8.22 -6.13 16.16
N ARG A 108 7.72 -5.01 15.65
CA ARG A 108 8.05 -3.66 16.15
C ARG A 108 7.00 -3.07 17.07
N MET A 109 5.74 -3.48 16.95
CA MET A 109 4.62 -2.86 17.68
C MET A 109 3.92 -3.82 18.64
N ILE A 110 4.01 -5.14 18.43
CA ILE A 110 3.35 -6.14 19.29
C ILE A 110 4.36 -6.82 20.22
N GLU A 111 5.36 -7.49 19.66
CA GLU A 111 6.37 -8.29 20.39
C GLU A 111 7.13 -7.52 21.47
N PRO A 112 7.46 -6.22 21.32
CA PRO A 112 8.17 -5.48 22.37
C PRO A 112 7.36 -5.33 23.67
N TYR A 113 6.03 -5.48 23.62
CA TYR A 113 5.16 -5.29 24.76
C TYR A 113 4.59 -6.62 25.23
N LYS A 114 5.16 -7.16 26.31
CA LYS A 114 4.86 -8.51 26.84
C LYS A 114 3.36 -8.84 26.92
N ARG A 115 2.54 -7.91 27.40
CA ARG A 115 1.09 -8.14 27.55
C ARG A 115 0.36 -8.12 26.20
N TYR A 116 0.78 -7.26 25.27
CA TYR A 116 0.19 -7.23 23.94
C TYR A 116 0.51 -8.52 23.18
N LEU A 117 1.75 -8.99 23.24
CA LEU A 117 2.16 -10.28 22.70
C LEU A 117 1.40 -11.46 23.34
N GLU A 118 1.21 -11.44 24.66
CA GLU A 118 0.40 -12.46 25.35
C GLU A 118 -1.04 -12.52 24.80
N LEU A 119 -1.67 -11.36 24.59
CA LEU A 119 -3.03 -11.26 24.03
C LEU A 119 -3.07 -11.72 22.57
N TYR A 120 -2.04 -11.40 21.79
CA TYR A 120 -1.89 -11.87 20.41
C TYR A 120 -1.79 -13.41 20.36
N CYS A 121 -0.94 -14.02 21.20
CA CYS A 121 -0.83 -15.48 21.30
C CYS A 121 -2.14 -16.14 21.77
N LEU A 122 -2.86 -15.51 22.72
CA LEU A 122 -4.16 -15.99 23.19
C LEU A 122 -5.25 -15.91 22.12
N ALA A 123 -5.18 -14.94 21.20
CA ALA A 123 -6.05 -14.85 20.03
C ALA A 123 -5.75 -15.95 18.99
N GLY A 124 -4.77 -16.82 19.25
CA GLY A 124 -4.44 -18.00 18.46
C GLY A 124 -3.80 -17.61 17.14
N ASP A 125 -2.47 -17.43 17.15
CA ASP A 125 -1.54 -17.09 16.03
C ASP A 125 -1.78 -17.91 14.75
N GLY A 126 -2.93 -17.74 14.09
CA GLY A 126 -3.42 -18.63 13.02
C GLY A 126 -3.94 -20.00 13.48
N ALA A 127 -4.19 -20.22 14.78
CA ALA A 127 -4.64 -21.53 15.28
C ALA A 127 -6.06 -21.88 14.80
N GLY A 128 -6.23 -23.12 14.29
CA GLY A 128 -7.50 -23.64 13.77
C GLY A 128 -8.58 -23.82 14.84
N GLY A 129 -9.33 -22.76 15.12
CA GLY A 129 -10.53 -22.74 15.95
C GLY A 129 -11.44 -21.59 15.51
N GLY A 130 -12.77 -21.77 15.64
CA GLY A 130 -13.72 -20.73 15.26
C GLY A 130 -13.53 -19.46 16.11
N MET A 131 -13.81 -18.28 15.55
CA MET A 131 -13.64 -17.01 16.29
C MET A 131 -14.41 -16.98 17.63
N GLN A 132 -15.56 -17.63 17.68
CA GLN A 132 -16.37 -17.80 18.89
C GLN A 132 -15.70 -18.66 19.98
N GLU A 133 -14.86 -19.61 19.59
CA GLU A 133 -14.08 -20.40 20.54
C GLU A 133 -12.95 -19.56 21.14
N ARG A 134 -12.26 -18.78 20.29
CA ARG A 134 -11.22 -17.84 20.71
C ARG A 134 -11.75 -16.80 21.70
N LEU A 135 -12.94 -16.25 21.45
CA LEU A 135 -13.61 -15.33 22.37
C LEU A 135 -13.78 -15.87 23.79
N ARG A 136 -14.00 -17.17 23.98
CA ARG A 136 -14.21 -17.78 25.31
C ARG A 136 -12.99 -17.66 26.20
N HIS A 137 -11.81 -17.43 25.62
CA HIS A 137 -10.57 -17.24 26.35
C HIS A 137 -10.34 -15.79 26.81
N PHE A 138 -11.15 -14.83 26.32
CA PHE A 138 -10.99 -13.40 26.64
C PHE A 138 -12.01 -12.93 27.67
N ARG A 139 -11.50 -12.41 28.80
CA ARG A 139 -12.31 -11.69 29.80
C ARG A 139 -12.30 -10.20 29.51
N ASP A 140 -13.17 -9.46 30.19
CA ASP A 140 -13.28 -8.00 30.06
C ASP A 140 -11.94 -7.27 30.25
N GLN A 141 -11.11 -7.73 31.18
CA GLN A 141 -9.78 -7.14 31.40
C GLN A 141 -8.81 -7.43 30.23
N ASP A 142 -8.93 -8.59 29.58
CA ASP A 142 -8.09 -8.95 28.44
C ASP A 142 -8.46 -8.08 27.22
N ILE A 143 -9.76 -7.84 27.00
CA ILE A 143 -10.26 -6.89 25.99
C ILE A 143 -9.85 -5.45 26.32
N LEU A 144 -9.96 -5.01 27.57
CA LEU A 144 -9.53 -3.66 27.97
C LEU A 144 -8.04 -3.43 27.72
N ASP A 145 -7.22 -4.42 28.08
CA ASP A 145 -5.78 -4.35 27.84
C ASP A 145 -5.47 -4.31 26.34
N LEU A 146 -6.19 -5.08 25.52
CA LEU A 146 -6.06 -5.08 24.06
C LEU A 146 -6.45 -3.73 23.45
N GLN A 147 -7.57 -3.14 23.88
CA GLN A 147 -7.99 -1.80 23.44
C GLN A 147 -6.89 -0.76 23.70
N VAL A 148 -6.35 -0.72 24.92
CA VAL A 148 -5.30 0.25 25.26
C VAL A 148 -4.03 -0.02 24.47
N TRP A 149 -3.60 -1.28 24.37
CA TRP A 149 -2.36 -1.61 23.67
C TRP A 149 -2.40 -1.33 22.18
N PHE A 150 -3.51 -1.62 21.50
CA PHE A 150 -3.63 -1.34 20.07
C PHE A 150 -3.37 0.15 19.77
N PHE A 151 -4.12 1.04 20.43
CA PHE A 151 -3.97 2.48 20.20
C PHE A 151 -2.64 3.05 20.73
N LEU A 152 -2.13 2.54 21.86
CA LEU A 152 -0.85 2.97 22.42
C LEU A 152 0.35 2.53 21.57
N ALA A 153 0.29 1.33 20.99
CA ALA A 153 1.32 0.81 20.08
C ALA A 153 1.39 1.64 18.80
N TRP A 154 0.25 2.14 18.31
CA TRP A 154 0.15 3.09 17.21
C TRP A 154 0.55 4.53 17.58
N THR A 155 0.72 4.91 18.85
CA THR A 155 1.23 6.25 19.20
C THR A 155 2.70 6.40 18.82
N GLY A 156 3.05 7.47 18.10
CA GLY A 156 4.43 7.75 17.68
C GLY A 156 5.43 7.94 18.82
N GLU A 157 6.72 7.71 18.55
CA GLU A 157 7.79 7.86 19.53
C GLU A 157 8.02 9.33 19.94
N ALA A 158 7.92 10.29 19.01
CA ALA A 158 8.05 11.71 19.37
C ALA A 158 6.89 12.14 20.27
N ALA A 159 5.66 11.70 19.96
CA ALA A 159 4.50 11.87 20.83
C ALA A 159 4.71 11.25 22.23
N ARG A 160 5.19 10.00 22.31
CA ARG A 160 5.52 9.32 23.59
C ARG A 160 6.56 10.07 24.42
N ARG A 161 7.54 10.70 23.76
CA ARG A 161 8.56 11.53 24.43
C ARG A 161 7.96 12.84 24.94
N ARG A 162 7.09 13.47 24.16
CA ARG A 162 6.47 14.75 24.49
C ARG A 162 5.48 14.66 25.65
N TYR A 163 4.71 13.58 25.73
CA TYR A 163 3.66 13.37 26.73
C TYR A 163 4.05 12.25 27.71
N PRO A 164 4.43 12.59 28.97
CA PRO A 164 4.82 11.60 29.98
C PRO A 164 3.76 10.53 30.25
N GLU A 165 2.49 10.84 30.04
CA GLU A 165 1.35 9.95 30.27
C GLU A 165 1.43 8.67 29.42
N PHE A 166 1.87 8.76 28.15
CA PHE A 166 2.06 7.57 27.32
C PHE A 166 3.16 6.67 27.89
N ARG A 167 4.25 7.26 28.41
CA ARG A 167 5.34 6.50 29.05
C ARG A 167 4.88 5.83 30.34
N GLU A 168 4.02 6.47 31.12
CA GLU A 168 3.42 5.85 32.30
C GLU A 168 2.49 4.69 31.94
N LEU A 169 1.70 4.80 30.86
CA LEU A 169 0.89 3.70 30.35
C LEU A 169 1.75 2.52 29.88
N ILE A 170 2.82 2.78 29.11
CA ILE A 170 3.78 1.75 28.68
C ILE A 170 4.42 1.07 29.91
N ARG A 171 4.83 1.84 30.93
CA ARG A 171 5.42 1.33 32.17
C ARG A 171 4.43 0.46 32.95
N LYS A 172 3.16 0.85 32.98
CA LYS A 172 2.09 0.07 33.62
C LYS A 172 1.90 -1.27 32.92
N GLY A 173 1.85 -1.27 31.59
CA GLY A 173 1.98 -2.42 30.70
C GLY A 173 0.84 -3.46 30.71
N LYS A 174 0.02 -3.54 31.75
CA LYS A 174 -1.15 -4.42 31.84
C LYS A 174 -2.11 -3.97 32.93
N ASN A 175 -3.28 -4.62 33.01
CA ASN A 175 -4.33 -4.29 33.99
C ASN A 175 -4.72 -2.81 33.88
N PHE A 176 -4.89 -2.34 32.65
CA PHE A 176 -5.35 -0.98 32.40
C PHE A 176 -6.77 -0.78 32.94
N THR A 177 -7.07 0.45 33.33
CA THR A 177 -8.37 0.86 33.83
C THR A 177 -9.10 1.69 32.78
N GLN A 178 -10.41 1.90 32.95
CA GLN A 178 -11.15 2.83 32.10
C GLN A 178 -10.57 4.25 32.13
N ALA A 179 -10.00 4.67 33.26
CA ALA A 179 -9.34 5.97 33.38
C ALA A 179 -8.05 6.04 32.54
N ASP A 180 -7.26 4.97 32.49
CA ASP A 180 -6.07 4.89 31.64
C ASP A 180 -6.44 4.99 30.16
N LYS A 181 -7.50 4.27 29.76
CA LYS A 181 -8.02 4.32 28.40
C LYS A 181 -8.54 5.71 28.04
N ALA A 182 -9.30 6.35 28.92
CA ALA A 182 -9.77 7.71 28.72
C ALA A 182 -8.60 8.70 28.63
N LEU A 183 -7.54 8.51 29.42
CA LEU A 183 -6.33 9.31 29.36
C LEU A 183 -5.63 9.17 28.00
N LEU A 184 -5.47 7.95 27.49
CA LEU A 184 -4.90 7.67 26.16
C LEU A 184 -5.63 8.47 25.07
N PHE A 185 -6.96 8.32 24.99
CA PHE A 185 -7.76 9.02 23.97
C PHE A 185 -7.78 10.54 24.17
N ALA A 186 -7.73 11.03 25.42
CA ALA A 186 -7.59 12.46 25.67
C ALA A 186 -6.26 13.02 25.15
N ARG A 187 -5.16 12.28 25.30
CA ARG A 187 -3.86 12.70 24.73
C ARG A 187 -3.83 12.54 23.20
N HIS A 188 -4.46 11.52 22.61
CA HIS A 188 -4.62 11.42 21.16
C HIS A 188 -5.39 12.61 20.60
N LYS A 189 -6.44 13.07 21.28
CA LYS A 189 -7.17 14.29 20.90
C LYS A 189 -6.28 15.52 20.91
N ASP A 190 -5.41 15.67 21.91
CA ASP A 190 -4.44 16.78 21.95
C ASP A 190 -3.49 16.70 20.75
N LEU A 191 -2.91 15.52 20.45
CA LEU A 191 -2.05 15.32 19.27
C LEU A 191 -2.76 15.74 17.98
N LEU A 192 -3.98 15.24 17.74
CA LEU A 192 -4.77 15.55 16.54
C LEU A 192 -5.01 17.06 16.36
N ASN A 193 -5.27 17.78 17.45
CA ASN A 193 -5.48 19.23 17.42
C ASN A 193 -4.17 20.01 17.20
N GLU A 194 -3.00 19.41 17.46
CA GLU A 194 -1.69 20.03 17.28
C GLU A 194 -1.11 19.86 15.87
N ILE A 195 -1.55 18.85 15.10
CA ILE A 195 -0.97 18.51 13.78
C ILE A 195 -0.92 19.73 12.84
N ILE A 196 -2.09 20.27 12.45
CA ILE A 196 -2.15 21.39 11.49
C ILE A 196 -1.41 22.64 12.01
N PRO A 197 -1.60 23.08 13.27
CA PRO A 197 -0.79 24.16 13.85
C PRO A 197 0.72 23.92 13.81
N LEU A 198 1.18 22.68 14.03
CA LEU A 198 2.60 22.33 14.02
C LEU A 198 3.19 22.46 12.61
N TYR A 199 2.52 21.93 11.58
CA TYR A 199 2.94 22.12 10.19
C TYR A 199 3.02 23.60 9.81
N ARG A 200 2.01 24.40 10.20
CA ARG A 200 2.01 25.85 9.99
C ARG A 200 3.18 26.54 10.68
N LYS A 201 3.43 26.21 11.95
CA LYS A 201 4.58 26.74 12.70
C LYS A 201 5.90 26.46 11.97
N LEU A 202 6.11 25.23 11.50
CA LEU A 202 7.33 24.86 10.77
C LEU A 202 7.49 25.65 9.46
N HIS A 203 6.37 25.94 8.79
CA HIS A 203 6.36 26.82 7.62
C HIS A 203 6.79 28.24 7.97
N ASP A 204 6.15 28.84 8.96
CA ASP A 204 6.41 30.23 9.39
C ASP A 204 7.87 30.41 9.89
N GLU A 205 8.45 29.37 10.51
CA GLU A 205 9.85 29.33 10.95
C GLU A 205 10.86 29.02 9.82
N GLY A 206 10.39 28.73 8.59
CA GLY A 206 11.24 28.36 7.46
C GLY A 206 11.93 27.00 7.61
N LYS A 207 11.45 26.13 8.51
CA LYS A 207 11.91 24.75 8.69
C LYS A 207 11.26 23.78 7.70
N ALA A 208 10.07 24.11 7.20
CA ALA A 208 9.38 23.32 6.19
C ALA A 208 8.76 24.18 5.08
N GLU A 209 8.83 23.70 3.85
CA GLU A 209 7.89 24.13 2.80
C GLU A 209 6.68 23.20 2.84
N LEU A 210 5.48 23.76 2.75
CA LEU A 210 4.25 22.97 2.65
C LEU A 210 3.75 23.02 1.21
N SER A 211 3.54 21.86 0.60
CA SER A 211 3.03 21.70 -0.76
C SER A 211 1.71 20.91 -0.77
N VAL A 212 1.01 20.95 -1.91
CA VAL A 212 -0.33 20.40 -2.05
C VAL A 212 -0.38 19.31 -3.12
N THR A 213 -1.42 18.48 -3.11
CA THR A 213 -1.75 17.50 -4.17
C THR A 213 -3.19 17.74 -4.66
N PRO A 214 -3.59 17.27 -5.85
CA PRO A 214 -4.99 17.32 -6.26
C PRO A 214 -5.91 16.72 -5.19
N TYR A 215 -7.10 17.29 -5.02
CA TYR A 215 -7.88 17.17 -3.79
C TYR A 215 -8.14 15.73 -3.32
N PHE A 216 -8.67 14.87 -4.20
CA PHE A 216 -8.96 13.46 -3.90
C PHE A 216 -7.89 12.50 -4.45
N HIS A 217 -6.68 13.00 -4.68
CA HIS A 217 -5.57 12.20 -5.16
C HIS A 217 -5.78 11.45 -6.52
N PRO A 218 -6.40 12.04 -7.57
CA PRO A 218 -6.52 11.38 -8.87
C PRO A 218 -5.23 11.35 -9.68
N ILE A 219 -5.09 10.36 -10.57
CA ILE A 219 -4.06 10.34 -11.62
C ILE A 219 -4.42 11.38 -12.70
N LEU A 220 -3.97 12.63 -12.52
CA LEU A 220 -4.32 13.76 -13.40
C LEU A 220 -4.20 13.46 -14.90
N PRO A 221 -3.12 12.80 -15.40
CA PRO A 221 -3.02 12.48 -16.83
C PRO A 221 -4.17 11.63 -17.37
N LEU A 222 -4.69 10.68 -16.58
CA LEU A 222 -5.80 9.82 -16.99
C LEU A 222 -7.14 10.55 -16.99
N LEU A 223 -7.31 11.57 -16.12
CA LEU A 223 -8.45 12.49 -16.20
C LEU A 223 -8.35 13.39 -17.44
N CYS A 224 -7.16 13.91 -17.75
CA CYS A 224 -6.93 14.78 -18.90
C CYS A 224 -7.27 14.08 -20.22
N ASP A 225 -6.68 12.90 -20.46
CA ASP A 225 -7.01 12.02 -21.57
C ASP A 225 -6.51 10.59 -21.27
N MET A 226 -7.44 9.64 -21.09
CA MET A 226 -7.13 8.23 -20.83
C MET A 226 -6.21 7.62 -21.91
N LYS A 227 -6.23 8.15 -23.14
CA LYS A 227 -5.36 7.68 -24.23
C LYS A 227 -3.88 7.97 -23.97
N SER A 228 -3.54 8.91 -23.08
CA SER A 228 -2.15 9.20 -22.70
C SER A 228 -1.41 7.95 -22.20
N ALA A 229 -2.12 6.97 -21.63
CA ALA A 229 -1.56 5.70 -21.21
C ALA A 229 -0.92 4.90 -22.36
N ARG A 230 -1.40 5.05 -23.60
CA ARG A 230 -0.83 4.37 -24.77
C ARG A 230 0.56 4.89 -25.15
N THR A 231 0.93 6.10 -24.74
CA THR A 231 2.27 6.63 -24.99
C THR A 231 3.32 5.85 -24.18
N ALA A 232 3.05 5.59 -22.90
CA ALA A 232 3.93 4.80 -22.03
C ALA A 232 3.72 3.28 -22.19
N MET A 233 2.50 2.86 -22.54
CA MET A 233 2.12 1.45 -22.66
C MET A 233 1.40 1.20 -23.99
N PRO A 234 2.11 1.09 -25.13
CA PRO A 234 1.49 1.03 -26.47
C PRO A 234 0.46 -0.10 -26.69
N LYS A 235 0.54 -1.16 -25.89
CA LYS A 235 -0.35 -2.33 -25.96
C LYS A 235 -1.43 -2.36 -24.88
N VAL A 236 -1.55 -1.32 -24.05
CA VAL A 236 -2.53 -1.27 -22.97
C VAL A 236 -3.96 -1.36 -23.52
N ILE A 237 -4.77 -2.22 -22.90
CA ILE A 237 -6.20 -2.27 -23.15
C ILE A 237 -6.83 -1.15 -22.33
N LEU A 238 -7.50 -0.23 -23.00
CA LEU A 238 -8.18 0.89 -22.33
C LEU A 238 -9.63 0.51 -21.99
N PRO A 239 -10.27 1.24 -21.06
CA PRO A 239 -11.68 1.12 -20.76
C PRO A 239 -12.55 1.24 -22.02
N THR A 240 -13.73 0.63 -21.99
CA THR A 240 -14.67 0.62 -23.12
C THR A 240 -15.28 2.01 -23.34
N VAL A 241 -15.60 2.68 -22.24
CA VAL A 241 -16.17 4.03 -22.23
C VAL A 241 -15.00 5.03 -22.23
N PRO A 242 -14.89 5.92 -23.24
CA PRO A 242 -13.83 6.91 -23.27
C PRO A 242 -13.92 7.86 -22.07
N PHE A 243 -12.81 8.08 -21.37
CA PHE A 243 -12.71 9.06 -20.29
C PHE A 243 -11.74 10.19 -20.70
N LYS A 244 -12.26 11.41 -20.80
CA LYS A 244 -11.51 12.61 -21.19
C LYS A 244 -12.17 13.84 -20.58
N CYS A 245 -11.72 14.22 -19.39
CA CYS A 245 -12.31 15.25 -18.55
C CYS A 245 -11.22 16.16 -17.95
N PRO A 246 -10.45 16.93 -18.76
CA PRO A 246 -9.43 17.85 -18.26
C PRO A 246 -10.00 18.95 -17.33
N GLU A 247 -11.30 19.23 -17.40
CA GLU A 247 -12.00 20.11 -16.47
C GLU A 247 -12.05 19.53 -15.04
N ASP A 248 -12.16 18.22 -14.90
CA ASP A 248 -12.15 17.55 -13.60
C ASP A 248 -10.74 17.62 -12.99
N ALA A 249 -9.69 17.38 -13.80
CA ALA A 249 -8.29 17.56 -13.41
C ALA A 249 -8.02 18.99 -12.90
N ARG A 250 -8.47 20.02 -13.63
CA ARG A 250 -8.34 21.42 -13.20
C ARG A 250 -9.13 21.71 -11.92
N SER A 251 -10.32 21.15 -11.78
CA SER A 251 -11.15 21.33 -10.59
C SER A 251 -10.51 20.69 -9.36
N GLN A 252 -9.93 19.50 -9.49
CA GLN A 252 -9.22 18.81 -8.41
C GLN A 252 -7.97 19.60 -7.95
N VAL A 253 -7.23 20.21 -8.88
CA VAL A 253 -6.08 21.08 -8.57
C VAL A 253 -6.53 22.36 -7.87
N ALA A 254 -7.51 23.08 -8.45
CA ALA A 254 -8.01 24.35 -7.91
C ALA A 254 -8.65 24.17 -6.51
N ARG A 255 -9.46 23.12 -6.34
CA ARG A 255 -10.02 22.76 -5.03
C ARG A 255 -8.95 22.39 -4.04
N GLY A 256 -7.91 21.68 -4.48
CA GLY A 256 -6.80 21.29 -3.62
C GLY A 256 -6.07 22.52 -3.07
N ILE A 257 -5.77 23.49 -3.93
CA ILE A 257 -5.18 24.78 -3.54
C ILE A 257 -6.11 25.53 -2.57
N ALA A 258 -7.40 25.64 -2.87
CA ALA A 258 -8.34 26.36 -2.01
C ALA A 258 -8.49 25.72 -0.61
N CYS A 259 -8.56 24.38 -0.55
CA CYS A 259 -8.61 23.65 0.72
C CYS A 259 -7.30 23.83 1.51
N PHE A 260 -6.14 23.77 0.85
CA PHE A 260 -4.87 24.05 1.48
C PHE A 260 -4.82 25.47 2.07
N GLU A 261 -5.28 26.48 1.32
CA GLU A 261 -5.36 27.87 1.77
C GLU A 261 -6.28 28.02 2.99
N GLU A 262 -7.40 27.30 3.04
CA GLU A 262 -8.29 27.28 4.21
C GLU A 262 -7.57 26.78 5.48
N PHE A 263 -6.78 25.70 5.35
CA PHE A 263 -6.06 25.11 6.48
C PHE A 263 -4.87 25.93 6.96
N PHE A 264 -4.07 26.48 6.03
CA PHE A 264 -2.78 27.09 6.35
C PHE A 264 -2.74 28.62 6.23
N GLY A 265 -3.68 29.21 5.50
CA GLY A 265 -3.80 30.66 5.32
C GLY A 265 -2.84 31.28 4.30
N PHE A 266 -2.24 30.47 3.42
CA PHE A 266 -1.38 30.93 2.32
C PHE A 266 -1.46 29.99 1.11
N THR A 267 -1.13 30.52 -0.07
CA THR A 267 -1.13 29.77 -1.34
C THR A 267 0.12 28.88 -1.46
N PRO A 268 -0.02 27.57 -1.69
CA PRO A 268 1.13 26.67 -1.88
C PRO A 268 1.84 27.01 -3.20
N GLN A 269 3.18 26.96 -3.18
CA GLN A 269 4.00 27.23 -4.38
C GLN A 269 4.22 26.00 -5.25
N GLY A 270 4.01 24.80 -4.70
CA GLY A 270 4.31 23.57 -5.41
C GLY A 270 3.34 22.45 -5.17
N MET A 271 3.47 21.44 -6.02
CA MET A 271 2.63 20.26 -5.99
C MET A 271 3.42 18.99 -6.23
N TRP A 272 3.17 17.98 -5.41
CA TRP A 272 3.37 16.59 -5.81
C TRP A 272 2.08 16.12 -6.50
N PRO A 273 2.09 15.90 -7.83
CA PRO A 273 0.98 15.24 -8.49
C PRO A 273 0.82 13.84 -7.92
N SER A 274 -0.39 13.33 -7.81
CA SER A 274 -0.66 12.00 -7.27
C SER A 274 0.22 10.95 -7.95
N GLU A 275 0.95 10.17 -7.15
CA GLU A 275 1.86 9.13 -7.64
C GLU A 275 3.00 9.67 -8.53
N GLY A 276 3.35 10.95 -8.40
CA GLY A 276 4.28 11.64 -9.29
C GLY A 276 3.81 11.64 -10.75
N SER A 277 2.50 11.48 -11.01
CA SER A 277 1.95 11.27 -12.35
C SER A 277 1.89 12.57 -13.15
N VAL A 278 2.57 12.59 -14.31
CA VAL A 278 2.70 13.78 -15.14
C VAL A 278 2.43 13.48 -16.61
N SER A 279 1.91 14.48 -17.33
CA SER A 279 1.83 14.56 -18.78
C SER A 279 1.90 16.03 -19.18
N ASP A 280 2.16 16.33 -20.45
CA ASP A 280 2.18 17.70 -20.96
C ASP A 280 0.93 18.50 -20.55
N GLU A 281 -0.25 17.91 -20.74
CA GLU A 281 -1.53 18.56 -20.41
C GLU A 281 -1.70 18.75 -18.90
N ALA A 282 -1.35 17.74 -18.09
CA ALA A 282 -1.42 17.83 -16.63
C ALA A 282 -0.50 18.94 -16.10
N LEU A 283 0.77 19.00 -16.55
CA LEU A 283 1.70 20.07 -16.18
C LEU A 283 1.20 21.45 -16.66
N GLY A 284 0.58 21.50 -17.84
CA GLY A 284 -0.06 22.71 -18.35
C GLY A 284 -1.22 23.20 -17.48
N ILE A 285 -1.99 22.30 -16.86
CA ILE A 285 -3.04 22.63 -15.89
C ILE A 285 -2.43 23.14 -14.58
N LEU A 286 -1.36 22.50 -14.09
CA LEU A 286 -0.68 22.94 -12.86
C LEU A 286 -0.17 24.38 -12.98
N ALA A 287 0.47 24.69 -14.12
CA ALA A 287 0.95 26.04 -14.41
C ALA A 287 -0.20 27.06 -14.56
N GLU A 288 -1.34 26.68 -15.16
CA GLU A 288 -2.54 27.53 -15.23
C GLU A 288 -3.10 27.86 -13.84
N CYS A 289 -3.00 26.92 -12.90
CA CYS A 289 -3.48 27.09 -11.53
C CYS A 289 -2.49 27.88 -10.65
N GLY A 290 -1.40 28.41 -11.22
CA GLY A 290 -0.46 29.29 -10.51
C GLY A 290 0.62 28.58 -9.70
N LEU A 291 0.79 27.26 -9.87
CA LEU A 291 1.89 26.53 -9.23
C LEU A 291 3.23 26.88 -9.90
N VAL A 292 4.27 26.97 -9.08
CA VAL A 292 5.62 27.36 -9.49
C VAL A 292 6.50 26.13 -9.75
N TRP A 293 6.30 25.05 -8.99
CA TRP A 293 7.04 23.81 -9.19
C TRP A 293 6.17 22.56 -9.04
N ALA A 294 6.60 21.49 -9.71
CA ALA A 294 6.13 20.12 -9.47
C ALA A 294 7.32 19.15 -9.41
N ALA A 295 7.07 17.95 -8.91
CA ALA A 295 8.08 16.89 -8.89
C ALA A 295 7.51 15.55 -9.41
N THR A 296 8.39 14.72 -9.98
CA THR A 296 8.08 13.37 -10.51
C THR A 296 9.32 12.48 -10.39
N ASP A 297 9.38 11.33 -11.07
CA ASP A 297 10.42 10.31 -10.92
C ASP A 297 11.51 10.34 -12.01
N GLU A 298 12.70 9.84 -11.66
CA GLU A 298 13.81 9.70 -12.61
C GLU A 298 13.49 8.86 -13.85
N GLY A 299 12.60 7.87 -13.74
CA GLY A 299 12.14 7.06 -14.87
C GLY A 299 11.44 7.93 -15.91
N VAL A 300 10.58 8.85 -15.48
CA VAL A 300 9.91 9.82 -16.36
C VAL A 300 10.95 10.72 -17.04
N LEU A 301 11.95 11.22 -16.31
CA LEU A 301 13.03 12.00 -16.91
C LEU A 301 13.82 11.20 -17.95
N SER A 302 14.14 9.94 -17.63
CA SER A 302 14.89 9.05 -18.50
C SER A 302 14.17 8.82 -19.84
N HIS A 303 12.85 8.67 -19.81
CA HIS A 303 12.05 8.56 -21.04
C HIS A 303 11.83 9.90 -21.76
N THR A 304 11.91 11.01 -21.03
CA THR A 304 11.77 12.36 -21.61
C THR A 304 13.01 12.79 -22.39
N LEU A 305 14.22 12.49 -21.89
CA LEU A 305 15.46 12.94 -22.49
C LEU A 305 15.93 12.00 -23.62
N HIS A 306 16.38 12.59 -24.72
CA HIS A 306 17.05 11.84 -25.78
C HIS A 306 18.33 11.17 -25.26
N GLY A 307 18.35 9.84 -25.18
CA GLY A 307 19.47 9.07 -24.65
C GLY A 307 19.44 8.84 -23.13
N GLY A 308 18.35 9.20 -22.46
CA GLY A 308 18.15 8.98 -21.02
C GLY A 308 18.97 9.91 -20.12
N ILE A 309 19.05 9.56 -18.83
CA ILE A 309 19.76 10.35 -17.81
C ILE A 309 21.30 10.25 -17.87
N GLY A 310 21.83 9.39 -18.76
CA GLY A 310 23.26 9.15 -18.94
C GLY A 310 23.92 8.35 -17.81
N ALA A 311 25.13 7.83 -18.07
CA ALA A 311 25.85 6.97 -17.12
C ALA A 311 26.28 7.69 -15.83
N SER A 312 26.55 8.99 -15.88
CA SER A 312 26.87 9.81 -14.70
C SER A 312 25.64 10.21 -13.89
N ARG A 313 24.43 10.00 -14.44
CA ARG A 313 23.14 10.49 -13.89
C ARG A 313 23.11 11.99 -13.63
N GLU A 314 24.03 12.77 -14.24
CA GLU A 314 24.13 14.21 -14.00
C GLU A 314 22.82 14.93 -14.31
N ALA A 315 22.09 14.46 -15.34
CA ALA A 315 20.80 15.02 -15.72
C ALA A 315 19.77 15.01 -14.57
N LEU A 316 19.85 14.07 -13.62
CA LEU A 316 18.90 13.96 -12.53
C LEU A 316 19.04 15.10 -11.50
N TYR A 317 20.27 15.57 -11.28
CA TYR A 317 20.59 16.42 -10.12
C TYR A 317 20.50 17.93 -10.42
N HIS A 318 19.52 18.33 -11.23
CA HIS A 318 19.28 19.73 -11.63
C HIS A 318 17.78 20.07 -11.64
N PRO A 319 17.42 21.33 -11.36
CA PRO A 319 16.08 21.82 -11.67
C PRO A 319 15.88 21.95 -13.18
N TYR A 320 14.70 21.56 -13.64
CA TYR A 320 14.24 21.75 -15.01
C TYR A 320 13.18 22.85 -15.08
N SER A 321 12.99 23.40 -16.28
CA SER A 321 11.90 24.33 -16.61
C SER A 321 11.11 23.70 -17.76
N PHE A 322 9.89 23.24 -17.47
CA PHE A 322 8.94 22.79 -18.48
C PHE A 322 8.28 24.01 -19.12
N GLN A 323 8.46 24.16 -20.43
CA GLN A 323 7.96 25.30 -21.19
C GLN A 323 7.10 24.82 -22.36
N GLN A 324 5.79 25.03 -22.28
CA GLN A 324 4.86 24.67 -23.34
C GLN A 324 3.70 25.67 -23.41
N GLY A 325 3.37 26.12 -24.63
CA GLY A 325 2.22 27.00 -24.84
C GLY A 325 2.28 28.34 -24.08
N GLY A 326 3.48 28.88 -23.85
CA GLY A 326 3.69 30.13 -23.10
C GLY A 326 3.61 29.99 -21.57
N LYS A 327 3.45 28.77 -21.06
CA LYS A 327 3.47 28.45 -19.63
C LYS A 327 4.85 27.96 -19.22
N GLU A 328 5.23 28.23 -17.98
CA GLU A 328 6.47 27.75 -17.37
C GLU A 328 6.17 27.09 -16.02
N LEU A 329 6.75 25.91 -15.79
CA LEU A 329 6.69 25.21 -14.50
C LEU A 329 8.05 24.60 -14.19
N ALA A 330 8.59 24.82 -12.99
CA ALA A 330 9.82 24.16 -12.59
C ALA A 330 9.57 22.68 -12.26
N LEU A 331 10.50 21.80 -12.65
CA LEU A 331 10.40 20.37 -12.37
C LEU A 331 11.62 19.84 -11.63
N PHE A 332 11.35 18.96 -10.68
CA PHE A 332 12.34 18.17 -9.96
C PHE A 332 12.06 16.68 -10.15
N PHE A 333 13.12 15.88 -10.14
CA PHE A 333 13.05 14.45 -10.40
C PHE A 333 13.65 13.69 -9.22
N ARG A 334 12.85 12.81 -8.61
CA ARG A 334 13.19 11.94 -7.49
C ARG A 334 14.42 11.10 -7.82
N ASP A 335 15.40 11.06 -6.92
CA ASP A 335 16.38 9.99 -6.91
C ASP A 335 15.76 8.73 -6.29
N HIS A 336 15.41 7.80 -7.17
CA HIS A 336 14.67 6.59 -6.82
C HIS A 336 15.48 5.72 -5.85
N ALA A 337 16.77 5.54 -6.13
CA ALA A 337 17.64 4.65 -5.35
C ALA A 337 17.88 5.15 -3.91
N LEU A 338 18.00 6.47 -3.71
CA LEU A 338 18.12 7.05 -2.37
C LEU A 338 16.77 7.02 -1.63
N SER A 339 15.68 7.35 -2.31
CA SER A 339 14.34 7.36 -1.71
C SER A 339 13.92 5.96 -1.24
N ASP A 340 14.09 4.95 -2.09
CA ASP A 340 13.74 3.55 -1.78
C ASP A 340 14.58 2.94 -0.67
N ARG A 341 15.80 3.44 -0.45
CA ARG A 341 16.60 2.97 0.68
C ARG A 341 15.94 3.33 2.00
N ILE A 342 15.37 4.52 2.11
CA ILE A 342 14.61 4.92 3.29
C ILE A 342 13.33 4.10 3.40
N GLY A 343 12.59 3.93 2.29
CA GLY A 343 11.34 3.18 2.29
C GLY A 343 11.49 1.69 2.65
N PHE A 344 12.51 1.01 2.09
CA PHE A 344 12.53 -0.45 2.03
C PHE A 344 13.82 -1.11 2.55
N THR A 345 14.94 -0.38 2.61
CA THR A 345 16.24 -1.00 2.94
C THR A 345 16.68 -0.74 4.38
N TYR A 346 16.62 0.52 4.81
CA TYR A 346 17.23 0.96 6.06
C TYR A 346 16.43 0.60 7.32
N SER A 347 15.18 0.14 7.19
CA SER A 347 14.37 -0.35 8.33
C SER A 347 15.01 -1.54 9.04
N GLN A 348 15.83 -2.31 8.33
CA GLN A 348 16.57 -3.47 8.86
C GLN A 348 17.98 -3.12 9.34
N TRP A 349 18.39 -1.85 9.23
CA TRP A 349 19.73 -1.40 9.59
C TRP A 349 19.71 -0.73 10.96
N GLU A 350 20.90 -0.64 11.55
CA GLU A 350 21.10 0.22 12.71
C GLU A 350 20.98 1.70 12.27
N PRO A 351 20.21 2.55 12.99
CA PRO A 351 19.85 3.89 12.51
C PRO A 351 21.05 4.79 12.18
N GLU A 352 22.08 4.83 13.04
CA GLU A 352 23.29 5.61 12.84
C GLU A 352 24.06 5.15 11.59
N ARG A 353 24.18 3.84 11.38
CA ARG A 353 24.80 3.25 10.18
C ARG A 353 24.02 3.60 8.91
N ALA A 354 22.70 3.56 8.96
CA ALA A 354 21.85 3.90 7.82
C ALA A 354 21.99 5.38 7.43
N ALA A 355 21.94 6.30 8.41
CA ALA A 355 22.16 7.73 8.17
C ALA A 355 23.56 8.03 7.62
N ALA A 356 24.59 7.31 8.11
CA ALA A 356 25.95 7.42 7.61
C ALA A 356 26.11 6.93 6.16
N ASP A 357 25.51 5.79 5.80
CA ASP A 357 25.52 5.30 4.41
C ASP A 357 24.82 6.28 3.47
N PHE A 358 23.66 6.81 3.87
CA PHE A 358 22.94 7.79 3.06
C PHE A 358 23.78 9.06 2.82
N THR A 359 24.38 9.61 3.89
CA THR A 359 25.24 10.80 3.80
C THR A 359 26.48 10.54 2.93
N ALA A 360 27.09 9.35 3.04
CA ALA A 360 28.22 8.96 2.21
C ALA A 360 27.87 8.91 0.71
N ARG A 361 26.67 8.43 0.36
CA ARG A 361 26.19 8.42 -1.03
C ARG A 361 25.98 9.83 -1.58
N LEU A 362 25.47 10.75 -0.78
CA LEU A 362 25.36 12.17 -1.18
C LEU A 362 26.73 12.79 -1.47
N LEU A 363 27.73 12.48 -0.64
CA LEU A 363 29.12 12.92 -0.87
C LEU A 363 29.73 12.27 -2.12
N GLU A 364 29.40 11.01 -2.42
CA GLU A 364 29.81 10.34 -3.66
C GLU A 364 29.21 11.02 -4.89
N ILE A 365 27.92 11.35 -4.86
CA ILE A 365 27.25 12.12 -5.92
C ILE A 365 27.96 13.46 -6.10
N ARG A 366 28.18 14.22 -5.02
CA ARG A 366 28.88 15.51 -5.08
C ARG A 366 30.29 15.39 -5.65
N GLY A 367 31.03 14.34 -5.28
CA GLY A 367 32.40 14.13 -5.73
C GLY A 367 32.53 13.72 -7.19
N ARG A 368 31.57 12.93 -7.71
CA ARG A 368 31.60 12.38 -9.07
C ARG A 368 30.83 13.20 -10.09
N VAL A 369 29.81 13.94 -9.67
CA VAL A 369 28.92 14.67 -10.56
C VAL A 369 29.15 16.17 -10.39
N HIS A 370 30.13 16.71 -11.13
CA HIS A 370 30.56 18.11 -11.00
C HIS A 370 29.47 19.15 -11.28
N GLY A 371 28.45 18.78 -12.07
CA GLY A 371 27.29 19.62 -12.35
C GLY A 371 26.20 19.61 -11.28
N ALA A 372 26.16 18.61 -10.39
CA ALA A 372 25.04 18.40 -9.48
C ALA A 372 24.75 19.63 -8.63
N ARG A 373 23.45 19.98 -8.55
CA ARG A 373 22.93 21.11 -7.78
C ARG A 373 21.98 20.68 -6.69
N VAL A 374 21.10 19.73 -6.99
CA VAL A 374 20.05 19.28 -6.05
C VAL A 374 19.88 17.77 -6.12
N VAL A 375 19.62 17.14 -4.99
CA VAL A 375 19.17 15.74 -4.90
C VAL A 375 17.77 15.72 -4.29
N PRO A 376 16.72 15.55 -5.11
CA PRO A 376 15.36 15.34 -4.62
C PRO A 376 15.21 13.92 -4.07
N VAL A 377 14.78 13.79 -2.82
CA VAL A 377 14.49 12.54 -2.13
C VAL A 377 13.01 12.56 -1.79
N ILE A 378 12.21 11.75 -2.45
CA ILE A 378 10.74 11.87 -2.43
C ILE A 378 10.13 10.52 -2.12
N LEU A 379 9.28 10.44 -1.11
CA LEU A 379 8.61 9.20 -0.70
C LEU A 379 7.41 9.50 0.19
N ASP A 380 6.57 8.47 0.37
CA ASP A 380 5.46 8.52 1.32
C ASP A 380 5.95 8.78 2.74
N GLY A 381 5.14 9.53 3.47
CA GLY A 381 5.43 9.96 4.82
C GLY A 381 4.97 8.98 5.89
N GLU A 382 4.12 8.00 5.59
CA GLU A 382 3.56 7.13 6.64
C GLU A 382 4.03 5.67 6.59
N ASN A 383 4.40 5.17 5.41
CA ASN A 383 4.53 3.73 5.18
C ASN A 383 5.71 3.10 5.95
N ALA A 384 6.90 3.69 5.89
CA ALA A 384 8.12 3.01 6.33
C ALA A 384 8.23 2.78 7.85
N TRP A 385 7.62 3.64 8.67
CA TRP A 385 8.10 3.85 10.04
C TRP A 385 7.73 2.74 11.02
N GLU A 386 6.66 1.99 10.77
CA GLU A 386 6.29 0.85 11.61
C GLU A 386 7.32 -0.29 11.56
N TYR A 387 8.20 -0.31 10.57
CA TYR A 387 9.28 -1.29 10.41
C TYR A 387 10.58 -0.85 11.08
N TYR A 388 10.73 0.45 11.35
CA TYR A 388 11.91 0.98 12.00
C TYR A 388 11.83 0.81 13.52
N PRO A 389 12.97 0.61 14.19
CA PRO A 389 13.06 0.85 15.62
C PRO A 389 12.55 2.25 15.97
N ASP A 390 11.81 2.36 17.08
CA ASP A 390 11.33 3.63 17.63
C ASP A 390 10.57 4.52 16.61
N ASN A 391 9.77 3.90 15.74
CA ASN A 391 9.01 4.60 14.68
C ASN A 391 9.88 5.50 13.78
N GLY A 392 11.15 5.13 13.55
CA GLY A 392 12.09 5.92 12.75
C GLY A 392 12.63 7.18 13.43
N TYR A 393 12.25 7.47 14.68
CA TYR A 393 12.67 8.69 15.40
C TYR A 393 14.19 8.89 15.41
N THR A 394 14.93 7.85 15.82
CA THR A 394 16.40 7.90 15.88
C THR A 394 17.00 8.08 14.49
N PHE A 395 16.51 7.32 13.49
CA PHE A 395 17.00 7.40 12.12
C PHE A 395 16.82 8.80 11.51
N LEU A 396 15.61 9.36 11.57
CA LEU A 396 15.31 10.67 10.98
C LEU A 396 16.14 11.79 11.63
N ARG A 397 16.25 11.79 12.97
CA ARG A 397 17.10 12.77 13.67
C ARG A 397 18.56 12.69 13.26
N ARG A 398 19.10 11.47 13.13
CA ARG A 398 20.49 11.25 12.69
C ARG A 398 20.67 11.68 11.24
N LEU A 399 19.77 11.27 10.35
CA LEU A 399 19.81 11.62 8.93
C LEU A 399 19.84 13.15 8.75
N TYR A 400 18.90 13.87 9.37
CA TYR A 400 18.81 15.32 9.28
C TYR A 400 20.02 16.02 9.88
N GLY A 401 20.45 15.61 11.08
CA GLY A 401 21.62 16.19 11.74
C GLY A 401 22.90 16.00 10.92
N MET A 402 23.14 14.78 10.43
CA MET A 402 24.33 14.48 9.62
C MET A 402 24.36 15.30 8.33
N ILE A 403 23.24 15.46 7.63
CA ILE A 403 23.19 16.27 6.40
C ILE A 403 23.43 17.75 6.70
N ALA A 404 22.81 18.29 7.76
CA ALA A 404 22.98 19.69 8.14
C ALA A 404 24.41 20.03 8.61
N GLU A 405 25.10 19.08 9.23
CA GLU A 405 26.45 19.27 9.76
C GLU A 405 27.57 18.97 8.74
N THR A 406 27.27 18.21 7.67
CA THR A 406 28.28 17.76 6.71
C THR A 406 28.70 18.87 5.73
N PRO A 407 29.99 19.28 5.71
CA PRO A 407 30.44 20.37 4.84
C PRO A 407 30.19 20.14 3.35
N GLY A 408 29.38 21.01 2.76
CA GLY A 408 29.06 21.06 1.34
C GLY A 408 27.88 20.19 0.90
N LEU A 409 27.16 19.60 1.85
CA LEU A 409 25.74 19.30 1.72
C LEU A 409 24.94 20.44 2.36
N GLU A 410 23.74 20.72 1.85
CA GLU A 410 22.87 21.75 2.43
C GLU A 410 21.40 21.35 2.31
N PRO A 411 20.66 21.17 3.43
CA PRO A 411 19.21 20.99 3.39
C PRO A 411 18.53 22.22 2.77
N ALA A 412 17.67 22.01 1.78
CA ALA A 412 16.92 23.09 1.15
C ALA A 412 15.56 22.60 0.64
N THR A 413 14.57 23.48 0.68
CA THR A 413 13.25 23.23 0.07
C THR A 413 13.29 23.45 -1.45
N PHE A 414 12.26 23.02 -2.18
CA PHE A 414 12.26 23.19 -3.64
C PHE A 414 12.23 24.68 -4.02
N SER A 415 11.42 25.48 -3.34
CA SER A 415 11.38 26.93 -3.53
C SER A 415 12.75 27.59 -3.25
N GLU A 416 13.46 27.16 -2.21
CA GLU A 416 14.81 27.68 -1.91
C GLU A 416 15.82 27.28 -2.99
N VAL A 417 15.76 26.06 -3.49
CA VAL A 417 16.62 25.61 -4.59
C VAL A 417 16.36 26.46 -5.84
N LEU A 418 15.11 26.76 -6.17
CA LEU A 418 14.78 27.61 -7.32
C LEU A 418 15.28 29.05 -7.18
N ALA A 419 15.32 29.58 -5.96
CA ALA A 419 15.87 30.90 -5.68
C ALA A 419 17.41 30.93 -5.76
N ARG A 420 18.07 29.84 -5.35
CA ARG A 420 19.55 29.74 -5.27
C ARG A 420 20.21 29.20 -6.53
N VAL A 421 19.48 28.47 -7.37
CA VAL A 421 19.97 27.84 -8.60
C VAL A 421 19.27 28.45 -9.82
N PRO A 422 19.82 29.54 -10.39
CA PRO A 422 19.18 30.24 -11.51
C PRO A 422 19.26 29.47 -12.84
N GLY A 423 20.25 28.58 -13.00
CA GLY A 423 20.41 27.78 -14.21
C GLY A 423 19.46 26.58 -14.22
N ARG A 424 18.47 26.60 -15.13
CA ARG A 424 17.50 25.51 -15.34
C ARG A 424 17.65 24.94 -16.74
N ARG A 425 17.48 23.63 -16.87
CA ARG A 425 17.43 22.96 -18.18
C ARG A 425 16.01 23.05 -18.72
N VAL A 426 15.84 23.54 -19.93
CA VAL A 426 14.52 23.69 -20.54
C VAL A 426 14.11 22.38 -21.20
N ILE A 427 12.89 21.92 -20.93
CA ILE A 427 12.21 20.86 -21.66
C ILE A 427 10.87 21.37 -22.17
N THR A 428 10.47 20.96 -23.37
CA THR A 428 9.20 21.40 -24.00
C THR A 428 8.15 20.29 -24.08
N HIS A 429 8.51 19.13 -23.55
CA HIS A 429 7.71 17.90 -23.49
C HIS A 429 8.13 17.09 -22.26
N ILE A 430 7.19 16.35 -21.68
CA ILE A 430 7.43 15.35 -20.65
C ILE A 430 6.83 14.00 -21.10
N HIS A 431 7.58 12.92 -20.90
CA HIS A 431 7.04 11.58 -21.07
C HIS A 431 5.87 11.36 -20.10
N PRO A 432 4.69 10.93 -20.56
CA PRO A 432 3.58 10.66 -19.67
C PRO A 432 3.89 9.43 -18.80
N GLY A 433 3.89 9.58 -17.49
CA GLY A 433 4.15 8.47 -16.57
C GLY A 433 4.04 8.86 -15.11
N SER A 434 4.11 7.86 -14.25
CA SER A 434 4.12 7.99 -12.79
C SER A 434 5.50 7.66 -12.21
N TRP A 435 5.63 7.77 -10.90
CA TRP A 435 6.82 7.30 -10.19
C TRP A 435 7.01 5.78 -10.16
N ILE A 436 6.00 5.02 -10.57
CA ILE A 436 6.06 3.57 -10.69
C ILE A 436 6.22 3.22 -12.16
N ASN A 437 7.33 2.56 -12.49
CA ASN A 437 7.65 2.05 -13.83
C ASN A 437 7.61 3.10 -14.97
N ALA A 438 7.58 4.40 -14.65
CA ALA A 438 7.41 5.49 -15.61
C ALA A 438 6.18 5.32 -16.53
N ASN A 439 5.10 4.73 -16.01
CA ASN A 439 3.85 4.48 -16.74
C ASN A 439 2.62 4.55 -15.80
N TYR A 440 1.44 4.13 -16.28
CA TYR A 440 0.19 4.13 -15.51
C TYR A 440 -0.40 2.74 -15.29
N GLY A 441 0.39 1.67 -15.46
CA GLY A 441 -0.10 0.29 -15.49
C GLY A 441 -0.77 -0.18 -14.21
N VAL A 442 -0.52 0.51 -13.09
CA VAL A 442 -1.15 0.27 -11.78
C VAL A 442 -2.59 0.79 -11.70
N TRP A 443 -2.99 1.72 -12.58
CA TRP A 443 -4.31 2.39 -12.50
C TRP A 443 -5.15 2.23 -13.76
N VAL A 444 -4.58 1.66 -14.84
CA VAL A 444 -5.30 1.38 -16.09
C VAL A 444 -4.61 0.26 -16.88
N GLY A 445 -5.43 -0.66 -17.41
CA GLY A 445 -4.96 -1.76 -18.24
C GLY A 445 -5.55 -3.11 -17.83
N HIS A 446 -5.70 -3.34 -16.52
CA HIS A 446 -6.30 -4.56 -16.01
C HIS A 446 -7.83 -4.55 -16.21
N PRO A 447 -8.48 -5.70 -16.46
CA PRO A 447 -9.94 -5.78 -16.60
C PRO A 447 -10.72 -5.17 -15.43
N GLU A 448 -10.25 -5.33 -14.19
CA GLU A 448 -10.88 -4.74 -13.00
C GLU A 448 -10.75 -3.20 -12.97
N GLU A 449 -9.55 -2.68 -13.23
CA GLU A 449 -9.31 -1.23 -13.32
C GLU A 449 -10.18 -0.61 -14.43
N ASN A 450 -10.19 -1.24 -15.61
CA ASN A 450 -10.96 -0.77 -16.76
C ASN A 450 -12.46 -0.79 -16.48
N LEU A 451 -12.95 -1.79 -15.75
CA LEU A 451 -14.35 -1.84 -15.33
C LEU A 451 -14.69 -0.72 -14.35
N GLY A 452 -13.80 -0.41 -13.41
CA GLY A 452 -13.92 0.75 -12.53
C GLY A 452 -14.05 2.06 -13.31
N TRP A 453 -13.18 2.28 -14.30
CA TRP A 453 -13.24 3.46 -15.16
C TRP A 453 -14.53 3.52 -15.98
N ASP A 454 -15.01 2.39 -16.51
CA ASP A 454 -16.28 2.31 -17.23
C ASP A 454 -17.46 2.71 -16.33
N TYR A 455 -17.48 2.28 -15.07
CA TYR A 455 -18.53 2.66 -14.11
C TYR A 455 -18.48 4.13 -13.74
N LEU A 456 -17.27 4.68 -13.51
CA LEU A 456 -17.08 6.10 -13.22
C LEU A 456 -17.54 6.97 -14.40
N ALA A 457 -17.17 6.59 -15.63
CA ALA A 457 -17.57 7.30 -16.84
C ALA A 457 -19.10 7.37 -17.00
N ARG A 458 -19.80 6.23 -16.81
CA ARG A 458 -21.26 6.16 -16.87
C ARG A 458 -21.95 6.97 -15.77
N ALA A 459 -21.42 6.93 -14.54
CA ALA A 459 -21.97 7.73 -13.44
C ALA A 459 -21.82 9.24 -13.71
N ARG A 460 -20.69 9.65 -14.29
CA ARG A 460 -20.46 11.04 -14.71
C ARG A 460 -21.41 11.47 -15.83
N GLU A 461 -21.59 10.63 -16.85
CA GLU A 461 -22.52 10.87 -17.95
C GLU A 461 -23.95 11.03 -17.43
N ALA A 462 -24.42 10.10 -16.59
CA ALA A 462 -25.73 10.20 -15.95
C ALA A 462 -25.90 11.50 -15.16
N ALA A 463 -24.86 11.96 -14.46
CA ALA A 463 -24.89 13.22 -13.71
C ALA A 463 -25.00 14.45 -14.61
N VAL A 464 -24.27 14.47 -15.73
CA VAL A 464 -24.33 15.56 -16.72
C VAL A 464 -25.70 15.60 -17.42
N GLU A 465 -26.25 14.45 -17.78
CA GLU A 465 -27.53 14.36 -18.50
C GLU A 465 -28.73 14.75 -17.63
N ASN A 466 -28.72 14.39 -16.35
CA ASN A 466 -29.88 14.53 -15.47
C ASN A 466 -29.86 15.79 -14.59
N ASN A 467 -28.76 16.56 -14.58
CA ASN A 467 -28.68 17.78 -13.77
C ASN A 467 -27.86 18.89 -14.46
N PRO A 468 -28.53 19.93 -15.02
CA PRO A 468 -27.84 21.04 -15.70
C PRO A 468 -26.87 21.82 -14.82
N THR A 469 -27.12 21.91 -13.51
CA THR A 469 -26.21 22.57 -12.56
C THR A 469 -24.95 21.74 -12.37
N VAL A 470 -25.05 20.42 -12.25
CA VAL A 470 -23.89 19.52 -12.22
C VAL A 470 -23.10 19.62 -13.53
N ALA A 471 -23.79 19.59 -14.68
CA ALA A 471 -23.15 19.75 -15.98
C ALA A 471 -22.35 21.06 -16.09
N ALA A 472 -22.91 22.17 -15.60
CA ALA A 472 -22.23 23.47 -15.59
C ALA A 472 -21.00 23.45 -14.67
N LEU A 473 -21.13 22.89 -13.46
CA LEU A 473 -20.02 22.77 -12.51
C LEU A 473 -18.87 21.91 -13.06
N LEU A 474 -19.17 20.72 -13.61
CA LEU A 474 -18.17 19.83 -14.20
C LEU A 474 -17.53 20.41 -15.47
N ALA A 475 -18.21 21.32 -16.19
CA ALA A 475 -17.65 22.04 -17.33
C ALA A 475 -16.78 23.26 -16.92
N GLY A 476 -16.53 23.46 -15.62
CA GLY A 476 -15.81 24.62 -15.10
C GLY A 476 -16.59 25.94 -15.16
N ARG A 477 -17.91 25.88 -15.41
CA ARG A 477 -18.81 27.05 -15.51
C ARG A 477 -19.65 27.16 -14.24
N GLY A 478 -19.09 27.79 -13.20
CA GLY A 478 -19.80 27.99 -11.94
C GLY A 478 -18.94 28.52 -10.79
N HIS A 479 -17.76 29.08 -11.08
CA HIS A 479 -16.80 29.61 -10.11
C HIS A 479 -17.04 31.09 -9.75
N ASP A 480 -18.20 31.65 -10.09
CA ASP A 480 -18.57 32.99 -9.65
C ASP A 480 -19.19 32.90 -8.24
N GLY A 481 -18.32 33.06 -7.24
CA GLY A 481 -18.59 33.62 -5.92
C GLY A 481 -19.91 33.28 -5.22
N ALA A 482 -19.79 32.58 -4.10
CA ALA A 482 -20.81 32.44 -3.05
C ALA A 482 -22.09 31.67 -3.45
N ALA A 483 -22.05 30.35 -3.29
CA ALA A 483 -23.26 29.54 -3.10
C ALA A 483 -22.99 28.54 -1.98
N ALA A 484 -23.87 28.55 -0.96
CA ALA A 484 -23.74 27.78 0.27
C ALA A 484 -23.25 26.34 0.04
N ASP A 485 -22.20 25.93 0.77
CA ASP A 485 -21.74 24.54 0.80
C ASP A 485 -22.92 23.60 1.07
N GLY A 486 -23.01 22.52 0.31
CA GLY A 486 -23.98 21.44 0.55
C GLY A 486 -25.21 21.44 -0.37
N THR A 487 -25.18 22.12 -1.52
CA THR A 487 -26.21 21.86 -2.55
C THR A 487 -26.08 20.43 -3.09
N THR A 488 -27.20 19.83 -3.50
CA THR A 488 -27.21 18.49 -4.10
C THR A 488 -26.22 18.36 -5.27
N ALA A 489 -26.10 19.40 -6.11
CA ALA A 489 -25.19 19.40 -7.25
C ALA A 489 -23.70 19.35 -6.82
N GLN A 490 -23.32 20.11 -5.80
CA GLN A 490 -21.95 20.05 -5.26
C GLN A 490 -21.63 18.68 -4.65
N LEU A 491 -22.59 18.07 -3.95
CA LEU A 491 -22.42 16.72 -3.37
C LEU A 491 -22.29 15.64 -4.44
N VAL A 492 -22.98 15.78 -5.58
CA VAL A 492 -22.80 14.92 -6.76
C VAL A 492 -21.37 15.06 -7.30
N CYS A 493 -20.91 16.30 -7.55
CA CYS A 493 -19.54 16.54 -8.03
C CYS A 493 -18.50 16.01 -7.03
N GLN A 494 -18.67 16.24 -5.73
CA GLN A 494 -17.77 15.72 -4.70
C GLN A 494 -17.71 14.18 -4.71
N SER A 495 -18.83 13.50 -4.91
CA SER A 495 -18.85 12.03 -5.00
C SER A 495 -18.13 11.52 -6.25
N LEU A 496 -18.28 12.20 -7.39
CA LEU A 496 -17.53 11.88 -8.61
C LEU A 496 -16.03 12.09 -8.42
N TYR A 497 -15.63 13.25 -7.90
CA TYR A 497 -14.23 13.57 -7.66
C TYR A 497 -13.58 12.65 -6.63
N ALA A 498 -14.33 12.22 -5.60
CA ALA A 498 -13.85 11.20 -4.67
C ALA A 498 -13.63 9.86 -5.39
N ALA A 499 -14.53 9.44 -6.29
CA ALA A 499 -14.39 8.22 -7.07
C ALA A 499 -13.26 8.27 -8.13
N GLU A 500 -12.74 9.45 -8.48
CA GLU A 500 -11.56 9.60 -9.35
C GLU A 500 -10.23 9.31 -8.64
N GLY A 501 -10.23 9.19 -7.31
CA GLY A 501 -9.01 8.97 -6.52
C GLY A 501 -8.24 7.72 -6.96
N SER A 502 -6.91 7.82 -7.00
CA SER A 502 -6.04 6.72 -7.47
C SER A 502 -6.12 5.49 -6.57
N ASP A 503 -6.44 5.68 -5.28
CA ASP A 503 -6.48 4.64 -4.26
C ASP A 503 -7.42 3.48 -4.63
N TRP A 504 -8.54 3.76 -5.31
CA TRP A 504 -9.49 2.71 -5.68
C TRP A 504 -8.89 1.76 -6.70
N PHE A 505 -8.20 2.32 -7.70
CA PHE A 505 -7.61 1.58 -8.81
C PHE A 505 -6.35 0.84 -8.39
N TRP A 506 -5.61 1.37 -7.40
CA TRP A 506 -4.44 0.71 -6.81
C TRP A 506 -4.72 -0.73 -6.32
N TRP A 507 -5.92 -0.98 -5.80
CA TRP A 507 -6.32 -2.28 -5.26
C TRP A 507 -6.98 -3.21 -6.28
N TYR A 508 -7.29 -2.72 -7.48
CA TYR A 508 -7.76 -3.55 -8.59
C TYR A 508 -6.59 -4.26 -9.28
N GLY A 509 -6.87 -5.40 -9.90
CA GLY A 509 -5.83 -6.20 -10.57
C GLY A 509 -4.97 -7.03 -9.64
N ASP A 510 -3.89 -7.58 -10.18
CA ASP A 510 -3.07 -8.58 -9.50
C ASP A 510 -1.77 -8.00 -8.92
N ASP A 511 -1.57 -6.68 -9.05
CA ASP A 511 -0.34 -6.00 -8.66
C ASP A 511 -0.23 -5.79 -7.14
N HIS A 512 -1.36 -5.56 -6.47
CA HIS A 512 -1.40 -5.29 -5.03
C HIS A 512 -2.47 -6.10 -4.30
N PHE A 513 -2.13 -6.52 -3.08
CA PHE A 513 -3.01 -7.24 -2.18
C PHE A 513 -3.23 -6.47 -0.88
N SER A 514 -4.48 -6.47 -0.42
CA SER A 514 -4.85 -6.06 0.92
C SER A 514 -5.94 -6.99 1.47
N PRO A 515 -5.90 -7.34 2.77
CA PRO A 515 -7.01 -8.03 3.42
C PRO A 515 -8.29 -7.17 3.46
N HIS A 516 -8.20 -5.89 3.07
CA HIS A 516 -9.32 -4.95 3.02
C HIS A 516 -9.68 -4.52 1.58
N SER A 517 -9.19 -5.21 0.53
CA SER A 517 -9.51 -4.88 -0.86
C SER A 517 -11.02 -4.85 -1.14
N ASP A 518 -11.81 -5.67 -0.42
CA ASP A 518 -13.27 -5.65 -0.46
C ASP A 518 -13.88 -4.33 0.05
N ARG A 519 -13.28 -3.73 1.09
CA ARG A 519 -13.70 -2.44 1.65
C ARG A 519 -13.39 -1.29 0.69
N PHE A 520 -12.22 -1.31 0.04
CA PHE A 520 -11.86 -0.31 -0.97
C PHE A 520 -12.80 -0.34 -2.18
N ASP A 521 -13.06 -1.54 -2.72
CA ASP A 521 -14.01 -1.74 -3.81
C ASP A 521 -15.43 -1.26 -3.42
N ALA A 522 -15.88 -1.60 -2.21
CA ALA A 522 -17.18 -1.16 -1.72
C ALA A 522 -17.26 0.38 -1.58
N LEU A 523 -16.22 1.04 -1.07
CA LEU A 523 -16.18 2.50 -0.96
C LEU A 523 -16.26 3.18 -2.32
N PHE A 524 -15.44 2.75 -3.29
CA PHE A 524 -15.50 3.24 -4.66
C PHE A 524 -16.92 3.14 -5.25
N ARG A 525 -17.52 1.94 -5.18
CA ARG A 525 -18.89 1.73 -5.69
C ARG A 525 -19.92 2.55 -4.94
N ARG A 526 -19.76 2.78 -3.62
CA ARG A 526 -20.67 3.64 -2.83
C ARG A 526 -20.59 5.11 -3.24
N HIS A 527 -19.43 5.63 -3.61
CA HIS A 527 -19.34 6.97 -4.22
C HIS A 527 -20.15 7.06 -5.51
N LEU A 528 -20.05 6.06 -6.39
CA LEU A 528 -20.85 6.01 -7.61
C LEU A 528 -22.34 5.87 -7.31
N MET A 529 -22.76 4.98 -6.41
CA MET A 529 -24.16 4.85 -6.00
C MET A 529 -24.71 6.15 -5.39
N ASN A 530 -23.88 6.89 -4.65
CA ASN A 530 -24.29 8.16 -4.06
C ASN A 530 -24.61 9.21 -5.13
N VAL A 531 -23.92 9.19 -6.27
CA VAL A 531 -24.25 10.05 -7.43
C VAL A 531 -25.69 9.79 -7.89
N TYR A 532 -26.04 8.54 -8.18
CA TYR A 532 -27.40 8.18 -8.61
C TYR A 532 -28.45 8.54 -7.55
N ARG A 533 -28.17 8.23 -6.28
CA ARG A 533 -29.07 8.57 -5.16
C ARG A 533 -29.35 10.07 -5.07
N LEU A 534 -28.31 10.91 -5.16
CA LEU A 534 -28.45 12.36 -5.09
C LEU A 534 -29.20 12.95 -6.29
N LEU A 535 -29.15 12.28 -7.45
CA LEU A 535 -29.92 12.64 -8.64
C LEU A 535 -31.37 12.12 -8.60
N GLY A 536 -31.74 11.32 -7.60
CA GLY A 536 -33.05 10.67 -7.53
C GLY A 536 -33.22 9.52 -8.54
N LEU A 537 -32.12 8.91 -8.97
CA LEU A 537 -32.08 7.78 -9.89
C LEU A 537 -31.80 6.47 -9.14
N ASP A 538 -32.28 5.36 -9.69
CA ASP A 538 -31.88 4.03 -9.22
C ASP A 538 -30.43 3.75 -9.64
N ALA A 539 -29.63 3.23 -8.71
CA ALA A 539 -28.26 2.83 -9.02
C ALA A 539 -28.26 1.61 -9.97
N PRO A 540 -27.41 1.59 -11.01
CA PRO A 540 -27.26 0.44 -11.90
C PRO A 540 -26.96 -0.84 -11.13
N ARG A 541 -27.55 -1.96 -11.57
CA ARG A 541 -27.43 -3.25 -10.88
C ARG A 541 -25.98 -3.69 -10.73
N GLU A 542 -25.16 -3.44 -11.75
CA GLU A 542 -23.74 -3.79 -11.74
C GLU A 542 -22.95 -3.15 -10.59
N LEU A 543 -23.36 -2.00 -10.06
CA LEU A 543 -22.67 -1.37 -8.92
C LEU A 543 -22.84 -2.17 -7.63
N PHE A 544 -23.85 -3.04 -7.52
CA PHE A 544 -24.05 -3.88 -6.34
C PHE A 544 -23.16 -5.14 -6.35
N GLU A 545 -22.49 -5.41 -7.47
CA GLU A 545 -21.56 -6.52 -7.63
C GLU A 545 -20.12 -6.01 -7.42
N PRO A 546 -19.27 -6.70 -6.64
CA PRO A 546 -17.87 -6.30 -6.47
C PRO A 546 -17.10 -6.32 -7.80
N ILE A 547 -16.32 -5.27 -8.08
CA ILE A 547 -15.39 -5.27 -9.22
C ILE A 547 -14.20 -6.17 -8.89
N LYS A 548 -13.62 -6.00 -7.69
CA LYS A 548 -12.53 -6.82 -7.20
C LYS A 548 -13.02 -8.26 -7.02
N LYS A 549 -12.51 -9.17 -7.83
CA LYS A 549 -12.81 -10.60 -7.69
C LYS A 549 -12.00 -11.16 -6.52
N LYS A 550 -12.61 -12.06 -5.76
CA LYS A 550 -11.89 -12.88 -4.78
C LYS A 550 -11.02 -13.88 -5.54
N SER A 551 -9.81 -13.47 -5.90
CA SER A 551 -8.76 -14.38 -6.35
C SER A 551 -7.82 -14.65 -5.17
N PRO A 552 -7.34 -15.89 -4.96
CA PRO A 552 -6.24 -16.13 -4.03
C PRO A 552 -5.01 -15.35 -4.54
N ALA A 553 -4.53 -14.38 -3.76
CA ALA A 553 -3.38 -13.55 -4.13
C ALA A 553 -2.15 -14.42 -4.45
N GLY A 554 -1.58 -14.32 -5.65
CA GLY A 554 -0.35 -15.02 -6.04
C GLY A 554 -0.46 -16.07 -7.15
N LEU A 555 -1.62 -16.36 -7.73
CA LEU A 555 -1.67 -17.25 -8.91
C LEU A 555 -0.99 -16.59 -10.13
N VAL A 556 0.12 -17.16 -10.62
CA VAL A 556 0.88 -16.63 -11.77
C VAL A 556 0.40 -17.23 -13.08
N ARG A 557 0.18 -18.55 -13.10
CA ARG A 557 -0.35 -19.27 -14.27
C ARG A 557 -0.93 -20.63 -13.86
N GLU A 558 -1.85 -21.11 -14.68
CA GLU A 558 -2.37 -22.48 -14.65
C GLU A 558 -1.45 -23.44 -15.45
N PRO A 559 -1.54 -24.76 -15.24
CA PRO A 559 -0.81 -25.74 -16.06
C PRO A 559 -1.20 -25.64 -17.54
N ALA A 560 -0.19 -25.58 -18.43
CA ALA A 560 -0.38 -25.42 -19.87
C ALA A 560 -0.28 -26.76 -20.64
N ALA A 561 0.34 -27.78 -20.04
CA ALA A 561 0.46 -29.13 -20.59
C ALA A 561 0.70 -30.15 -19.47
N LEU A 562 0.67 -31.44 -19.80
CA LEU A 562 1.02 -32.49 -18.85
C LEU A 562 2.52 -32.42 -18.50
N ILE A 563 2.87 -32.72 -17.25
CA ILE A 563 4.26 -32.72 -16.76
C ILE A 563 4.60 -34.04 -16.08
N SER A 564 5.85 -34.50 -16.21
CA SER A 564 6.36 -35.69 -15.50
C SER A 564 7.79 -35.42 -14.96
N PRO A 565 7.95 -34.52 -13.98
CA PRO A 565 9.26 -34.13 -13.45
C PRO A 565 9.93 -35.27 -12.67
N VAL A 566 11.27 -35.23 -12.60
CA VAL A 566 12.07 -36.16 -11.79
C VAL A 566 12.14 -35.63 -10.35
N ILE A 567 11.59 -36.39 -9.40
CA ILE A 567 11.60 -36.03 -7.96
C ILE A 567 13.02 -36.19 -7.41
N SER A 568 13.81 -35.11 -7.43
CA SER A 568 15.22 -35.12 -7.04
C SER A 568 15.57 -34.05 -6.01
N GLY A 569 14.65 -33.13 -5.70
CA GLY A 569 14.86 -32.04 -4.73
C GLY A 569 15.71 -30.90 -5.30
N ILE A 570 16.05 -30.97 -6.60
CA ILE A 570 16.71 -29.95 -7.40
C ILE A 570 16.04 -29.92 -8.78
N VAL A 571 15.99 -28.75 -9.42
CA VAL A 571 15.55 -28.67 -10.82
C VAL A 571 16.68 -29.16 -11.69
N THR A 572 16.55 -30.35 -12.30
CA THR A 572 17.61 -30.92 -13.13
C THR A 572 17.57 -30.41 -14.56
N ASP A 573 16.39 -30.02 -15.04
CA ASP A 573 16.19 -29.40 -16.35
C ASP A 573 15.11 -28.30 -16.28
N TYR A 574 15.34 -27.19 -16.97
CA TYR A 574 14.41 -26.06 -17.06
C TYR A 574 13.02 -26.47 -17.55
N PHE A 575 12.94 -27.46 -18.44
CA PHE A 575 11.67 -27.89 -19.04
C PHE A 575 10.76 -28.70 -18.10
N GLU A 576 11.28 -29.26 -17.01
CA GLU A 576 10.55 -30.17 -16.11
C GLU A 576 9.29 -29.54 -15.49
N TRP A 577 9.35 -28.24 -15.20
CA TRP A 577 8.27 -27.48 -14.56
C TRP A 577 7.77 -26.32 -15.44
N LEU A 578 8.22 -26.23 -16.70
CA LEU A 578 7.91 -25.10 -17.58
C LEU A 578 6.41 -24.98 -17.87
N ALA A 579 5.74 -26.11 -18.09
CA ALA A 579 4.30 -26.17 -18.36
C ALA A 579 3.45 -26.29 -17.10
N ALA A 580 4.06 -26.27 -15.91
CA ALA A 580 3.36 -26.36 -14.64
C ALA A 580 2.62 -25.07 -14.30
N GLY A 581 1.54 -25.21 -13.54
CA GLY A 581 0.93 -24.11 -12.81
C GLY A 581 1.93 -23.56 -11.79
N LEU A 582 1.91 -22.25 -11.62
CA LEU A 582 2.80 -21.54 -10.70
C LEU A 582 1.98 -20.57 -9.87
N TYR A 583 2.21 -20.63 -8.58
CA TYR A 583 1.72 -19.70 -7.60
C TYR A 583 2.91 -19.04 -6.90
N ASP A 584 2.98 -17.71 -6.96
CA ASP A 584 3.98 -16.87 -6.33
C ASP A 584 3.57 -16.59 -4.88
N LEU A 585 4.27 -17.25 -3.96
CA LEU A 585 4.02 -17.13 -2.52
C LEU A 585 4.55 -15.81 -1.95
N THR A 586 5.35 -15.05 -2.71
CA THR A 586 5.85 -13.72 -2.28
C THR A 586 4.80 -12.62 -2.41
N ARG A 587 3.79 -12.81 -3.28
CA ARG A 587 2.69 -11.87 -3.52
C ARG A 587 1.54 -11.94 -2.51
N GLN A 588 1.68 -12.79 -1.50
CA GLN A 588 0.71 -12.92 -0.39
C GLN A 588 1.02 -11.99 0.77
N SER A 589 2.22 -11.43 0.79
CA SER A 589 2.53 -10.34 1.69
C SER A 589 1.92 -9.05 1.17
N SER A 590 1.43 -8.21 2.09
CA SER A 590 1.14 -6.80 1.75
C SER A 590 2.33 -6.17 1.02
N ALA A 591 2.11 -5.08 0.27
CA ALA A 591 3.13 -4.41 -0.55
C ALA A 591 4.47 -4.14 0.18
N MET A 592 4.48 -4.14 1.51
CA MET A 592 5.64 -3.92 2.37
C MET A 592 6.40 -5.20 2.83
N HIS A 593 5.82 -6.40 2.67
CA HIS A 593 6.30 -7.64 3.32
C HIS A 593 6.86 -8.71 2.37
N ALA A 594 7.18 -8.40 1.11
CA ALA A 594 7.87 -9.35 0.21
C ALA A 594 9.18 -9.93 0.80
N ALA A 595 9.71 -9.35 1.89
CA ALA A 595 10.96 -9.71 2.55
C ALA A 595 10.89 -10.81 3.64
N GLU A 596 9.71 -11.23 4.13
CA GLU A 596 9.61 -12.17 5.28
C GLU A 596 9.16 -13.60 4.93
N SER A 597 8.84 -13.90 3.67
CA SER A 597 8.38 -15.25 3.31
C SER A 597 9.53 -16.27 3.32
N LEU A 598 9.38 -17.39 4.04
CA LEU A 598 10.29 -18.54 3.93
C LEU A 598 10.18 -19.23 2.56
N MET A 599 9.01 -19.13 1.93
CA MET A 599 8.66 -19.81 0.68
C MET A 599 8.45 -18.80 -0.45
N GLN A 600 9.00 -19.09 -1.62
CA GLN A 600 8.97 -18.21 -2.79
C GLN A 600 7.88 -18.62 -3.78
N SER A 601 7.80 -19.90 -4.11
CA SER A 601 6.96 -20.38 -5.21
C SER A 601 6.33 -21.73 -4.87
N PHE A 602 5.11 -21.94 -5.35
CA PHE A 602 4.40 -23.21 -5.30
C PHE A 602 3.96 -23.61 -6.70
N PHE A 603 4.62 -24.62 -7.26
CA PHE A 603 4.29 -25.23 -8.54
C PHE A 603 3.40 -26.45 -8.37
N TYR A 604 2.53 -26.67 -9.36
CA TYR A 604 1.69 -27.85 -9.44
C TYR A 604 1.44 -28.25 -10.89
N GLY A 605 1.20 -29.54 -11.11
CA GLY A 605 0.81 -30.08 -12.41
C GLY A 605 0.51 -31.56 -12.30
N PHE A 606 0.25 -32.20 -13.42
CA PHE A 606 -0.12 -33.61 -13.44
C PHE A 606 0.26 -34.27 -14.77
N ASP A 607 0.39 -35.60 -14.72
CA ASP A 607 0.30 -36.46 -15.89
C ASP A 607 -0.91 -37.40 -15.76
N ARG A 608 -0.96 -38.45 -16.59
CA ARG A 608 -2.05 -39.43 -16.59
C ARG A 608 -2.10 -40.31 -15.33
N LYS A 609 -1.10 -40.26 -14.45
CA LYS A 609 -0.93 -41.16 -13.30
C LYS A 609 -0.68 -40.42 -11.99
N PHE A 610 -0.07 -39.25 -12.01
CA PHE A 610 0.38 -38.56 -10.80
C PHE A 610 0.03 -37.06 -10.83
N LEU A 611 -0.25 -36.53 -9.64
CA LEU A 611 -0.13 -35.12 -9.33
C LEU A 611 1.29 -34.83 -8.86
N PHE A 612 1.84 -33.72 -9.33
CA PHE A 612 3.18 -33.25 -8.98
C PHE A 612 3.08 -31.90 -8.30
N PHE A 613 3.85 -31.75 -7.23
CA PHE A 613 3.92 -30.52 -6.45
C PHE A 613 5.38 -30.16 -6.22
N ARG A 614 5.67 -28.86 -6.29
CA ARG A 614 6.99 -28.35 -5.94
C ARG A 614 6.87 -27.06 -5.15
N VAL A 615 7.65 -26.96 -4.08
CA VAL A 615 7.75 -25.76 -3.25
C VAL A 615 9.18 -25.29 -3.20
N ASP A 616 9.37 -24.00 -3.48
CA ASP A 616 10.66 -23.33 -3.46
C ASP A 616 10.76 -22.45 -2.21
N GLY A 617 11.86 -22.57 -1.48
CA GLY A 617 12.22 -21.63 -0.42
C GLY A 617 12.94 -20.40 -0.98
N VAL A 618 12.89 -19.27 -0.26
CA VAL A 618 13.77 -18.11 -0.54
C VAL A 618 15.24 -18.49 -0.41
N GLN A 619 15.54 -19.44 0.48
CA GLN A 619 16.81 -20.15 0.56
C GLN A 619 16.60 -21.65 0.30
N SER A 620 17.70 -22.38 0.09
CA SER A 620 17.69 -23.86 -0.02
C SER A 620 16.90 -24.46 1.14
N LEU A 621 15.92 -25.34 0.88
CA LEU A 621 15.08 -25.90 1.95
C LEU A 621 15.88 -26.75 2.94
N GLU A 622 16.93 -27.44 2.50
CA GLU A 622 17.87 -28.17 3.36
C GLU A 622 18.62 -27.26 4.37
N LYS A 623 18.73 -25.95 4.07
CA LYS A 623 19.32 -24.96 4.96
C LYS A 623 18.27 -24.32 5.88
N THR A 624 17.01 -24.32 5.43
CA THR A 624 15.90 -23.66 6.12
C THR A 624 15.24 -24.59 7.13
N MET A 625 15.13 -25.88 6.81
CA MET A 625 14.54 -26.92 7.64
C MET A 625 15.59 -27.56 8.57
N GLN A 626 15.19 -27.86 9.81
CA GLN A 626 15.99 -28.58 10.79
C GLN A 626 15.72 -30.09 10.76
N ALA A 627 16.65 -30.87 11.35
CA ALA A 627 16.46 -32.31 11.53
C ALA A 627 15.24 -32.57 12.44
N GLY A 628 14.18 -33.17 11.87
CA GLY A 628 12.91 -33.41 12.56
C GLY A 628 11.77 -32.50 12.12
N ASP A 629 12.05 -31.44 11.34
CA ASP A 629 11.00 -30.63 10.72
C ASP A 629 10.22 -31.46 9.69
N ARG A 630 8.91 -31.20 9.57
CA ARG A 630 8.00 -31.88 8.64
C ARG A 630 7.32 -30.86 7.74
N LEU A 631 7.38 -31.07 6.43
CA LEU A 631 6.62 -30.29 5.46
C LEU A 631 5.39 -31.11 5.05
N ASN A 632 4.21 -30.69 5.49
CA ASN A 632 2.97 -31.41 5.17
C ASN A 632 2.33 -30.79 3.93
N LEU A 633 2.17 -31.56 2.87
CA LEU A 633 1.32 -31.22 1.74
C LEU A 633 -0.11 -31.70 2.04
N GLN A 634 -1.03 -30.76 2.08
CA GLN A 634 -2.45 -30.98 2.36
C GLN A 634 -3.24 -30.83 1.07
N LEU A 635 -4.05 -31.84 0.74
CA LEU A 635 -4.86 -31.89 -0.48
C LEU A 635 -6.32 -32.12 -0.09
N ILE A 636 -7.22 -31.26 -0.58
CA ILE A 636 -8.64 -31.33 -0.24
C ILE A 636 -9.45 -31.43 -1.52
N HIS A 637 -10.19 -32.54 -1.62
CA HIS A 637 -11.24 -32.76 -2.60
C HIS A 637 -12.50 -33.19 -1.84
N ASP A 638 -13.04 -34.38 -2.11
CA ASP A 638 -14.10 -35.02 -1.31
C ASP A 638 -13.64 -35.41 0.11
N ASN A 639 -12.34 -35.68 0.27
CA ASN A 639 -11.71 -35.97 1.55
C ASN A 639 -10.49 -35.06 1.76
N GLU A 640 -10.08 -34.89 3.01
CA GLU A 640 -8.80 -34.27 3.36
C GLU A 640 -7.69 -35.32 3.35
N PHE A 641 -6.65 -35.07 2.55
CA PHE A 641 -5.45 -35.90 2.46
C PHE A 641 -4.21 -35.15 2.93
N ARG A 642 -3.27 -35.87 3.53
CA ARG A 642 -1.99 -35.33 4.01
C ARG A 642 -0.83 -36.21 3.56
N LEU A 643 0.16 -35.59 2.92
CA LEU A 643 1.48 -36.17 2.72
C LEU A 643 2.47 -35.49 3.66
N THR A 644 3.04 -36.25 4.59
CA THR A 644 4.04 -35.74 5.55
C THR A 644 5.44 -35.98 4.98
N MET A 645 6.12 -34.92 4.55
CA MET A 645 7.47 -34.99 3.99
C MET A 645 8.53 -34.59 5.01
N SER A 646 9.68 -35.26 5.00
CA SER A 646 10.82 -34.94 5.87
C SER A 646 12.13 -35.07 5.12
N LEU A 647 13.20 -34.43 5.62
CA LEU A 647 14.55 -34.47 5.02
C LEU A 647 15.17 -35.88 5.01
N GLY A 648 14.77 -36.75 5.94
CA GLY A 648 15.38 -38.07 6.16
C GLY A 648 14.74 -39.23 5.41
N ALA A 649 13.68 -38.99 4.64
CA ALA A 649 12.93 -40.01 3.91
C ALA A 649 12.56 -39.50 2.53
N ASP A 650 12.38 -40.41 1.58
CA ASP A 650 12.06 -40.09 0.17
C ASP A 650 10.70 -40.70 -0.27
N GLU A 651 10.04 -41.46 0.61
CA GLU A 651 8.74 -42.06 0.37
C GLU A 651 7.97 -42.34 1.66
N GLY A 652 6.65 -42.45 1.54
CA GLY A 652 5.74 -42.63 2.66
C GLY A 652 4.28 -42.70 2.22
N SER A 653 3.40 -43.13 3.12
CA SER A 653 1.97 -43.29 2.81
C SER A 653 1.26 -41.94 2.82
N LEU A 654 0.34 -41.75 1.85
CA LEU A 654 -0.66 -40.70 1.93
C LEU A 654 -1.63 -41.01 3.07
N LEU A 655 -1.96 -40.01 3.86
CA LEU A 655 -2.95 -40.12 4.92
C LEU A 655 -4.27 -39.54 4.44
N VAL A 656 -5.39 -40.11 4.86
CA VAL A 656 -6.73 -39.56 4.69
C VAL A 656 -7.35 -39.31 6.06
N LYS A 657 -8.06 -38.20 6.21
CA LYS A 657 -8.77 -37.86 7.44
C LYS A 657 -10.14 -38.54 7.45
N SER A 658 -10.38 -39.40 8.43
CA SER A 658 -11.65 -40.10 8.62
C SER A 658 -12.04 -40.04 10.09
N GLU A 659 -13.26 -39.59 10.39
CA GLU A 659 -13.78 -39.45 11.76
C GLU A 659 -12.90 -38.55 12.67
N GLY A 660 -12.18 -37.60 12.08
CA GLY A 660 -11.28 -36.69 12.79
C GLY A 660 -9.86 -37.23 13.01
N GLU A 661 -9.58 -38.48 12.65
CA GLU A 661 -8.26 -39.11 12.76
C GLU A 661 -7.61 -39.30 11.39
N TRP A 662 -6.27 -39.22 11.35
CA TRP A 662 -5.49 -39.52 10.15
C TRP A 662 -5.23 -41.01 10.04
N ARG A 663 -5.66 -41.62 8.94
CA ARG A 663 -5.43 -43.05 8.64
C ARG A 663 -4.63 -43.19 7.35
N GLU A 664 -3.73 -44.15 7.30
CA GLU A 664 -2.98 -44.46 6.07
C GLU A 664 -3.91 -44.97 4.97
N THR A 665 -3.77 -44.45 3.75
CA THR A 665 -4.52 -44.95 2.59
C THR A 665 -3.88 -46.18 1.96
N GLY A 666 -2.63 -46.49 2.32
CA GLY A 666 -1.78 -47.46 1.62
C GLY A 666 -1.22 -46.95 0.29
N THR A 667 -1.56 -45.72 -0.12
CA THR A 667 -1.03 -45.08 -1.33
C THR A 667 0.38 -44.58 -1.07
N LEU A 668 1.38 -45.14 -1.75
CA LEU A 668 2.78 -44.72 -1.61
C LEU A 668 3.05 -43.45 -2.44
N CYS A 669 3.47 -42.39 -1.76
CA CYS A 669 3.94 -41.16 -2.38
C CYS A 669 5.47 -41.10 -2.33
N ARG A 670 6.08 -40.35 -3.26
CA ARG A 670 7.52 -40.06 -3.20
C ARG A 670 7.76 -38.58 -3.14
N TRP A 671 8.78 -38.18 -2.39
CA TRP A 671 9.22 -36.80 -2.33
C TRP A 671 10.74 -36.72 -2.22
N LYS A 672 11.28 -35.53 -2.45
CA LYS A 672 12.67 -35.22 -2.15
C LYS A 672 12.78 -33.76 -1.75
N ILE A 673 13.52 -33.49 -0.67
CA ILE A 673 13.76 -32.13 -0.16
C ILE A 673 15.27 -31.89 -0.13
N ILE A 674 15.75 -31.00 -1.00
CA ILE A 674 17.16 -30.53 -1.01
C ILE A 674 17.15 -29.01 -1.16
N LYS A 675 17.25 -28.51 -2.40
CA LYS A 675 17.11 -27.08 -2.69
C LYS A 675 15.65 -26.67 -2.67
N ILE A 676 14.82 -27.53 -3.24
CA ILE A 676 13.37 -27.42 -3.34
C ILE A 676 12.75 -28.69 -2.75
N ALA A 677 11.46 -28.64 -2.46
CA ALA A 677 10.68 -29.81 -2.07
C ALA A 677 9.83 -30.23 -3.25
N GLU A 678 10.02 -31.45 -3.74
CA GLU A 678 9.23 -32.02 -4.84
C GLU A 678 8.48 -33.24 -4.32
N ALA A 679 7.23 -33.41 -4.74
CA ALA A 679 6.42 -34.56 -4.39
C ALA A 679 5.62 -35.06 -5.60
N ARG A 680 5.46 -36.38 -5.67
CA ARG A 680 4.50 -37.04 -6.57
C ARG A 680 3.49 -37.82 -5.75
N VAL A 681 2.21 -37.66 -6.12
CA VAL A 681 1.07 -38.31 -5.46
C VAL A 681 0.26 -39.05 -6.53
N PRO A 682 -0.03 -40.35 -6.36
CA PRO A 682 -0.88 -41.09 -7.31
C PRO A 682 -2.24 -40.42 -7.49
N LEU A 683 -2.63 -40.17 -8.74
CA LEU A 683 -3.85 -39.46 -9.10
C LEU A 683 -5.12 -40.31 -8.81
N GLU A 684 -5.00 -41.62 -8.94
CA GLU A 684 -6.11 -42.58 -8.83
C GLU A 684 -6.89 -42.48 -7.51
N ILE A 685 -6.25 -42.08 -6.42
CA ILE A 685 -6.87 -42.00 -5.09
C ILE A 685 -7.92 -40.87 -4.99
N PHE A 686 -7.82 -39.85 -5.85
CA PHE A 686 -8.68 -38.68 -5.81
C PHE A 686 -9.94 -38.82 -6.66
N ASN A 687 -9.99 -39.77 -7.60
CA ASN A 687 -11.08 -39.96 -8.58
C ASN A 687 -11.48 -38.66 -9.33
N LEU A 688 -10.51 -37.80 -9.66
CA LEU A 688 -10.79 -36.51 -10.30
C LEU A 688 -11.31 -36.67 -11.73
N MET A 689 -12.35 -35.90 -12.05
CA MET A 689 -12.91 -35.69 -13.38
C MET A 689 -12.45 -34.35 -13.97
N PRO A 690 -12.32 -34.21 -15.30
CA PRO A 690 -12.01 -32.93 -15.93
C PRO A 690 -13.00 -31.82 -15.48
N GLY A 691 -12.47 -30.71 -14.96
CA GLY A 691 -13.24 -29.61 -14.37
C GLY A 691 -13.33 -29.64 -12.84
N ASP A 692 -12.89 -30.72 -12.19
CA ASP A 692 -12.88 -30.81 -10.72
C ASP A 692 -11.89 -29.85 -10.08
N LYS A 693 -12.23 -29.42 -8.87
CA LYS A 693 -11.48 -28.44 -8.08
C LYS A 693 -10.78 -29.13 -6.93
N LEU A 694 -9.45 -29.14 -6.96
CA LEU A 694 -8.61 -29.65 -5.88
C LEU A 694 -7.99 -28.47 -5.13
N PHE A 695 -8.02 -28.49 -3.81
CA PHE A 695 -7.36 -27.45 -3.00
C PHE A 695 -6.06 -27.97 -2.41
N ALA A 696 -4.99 -27.18 -2.47
CA ALA A 696 -3.68 -27.56 -1.97
C ALA A 696 -3.08 -26.49 -1.04
N PHE A 697 -2.40 -26.90 0.01
CA PHE A 697 -1.53 -26.01 0.79
C PHE A 697 -0.43 -26.82 1.46
N VAL A 698 0.64 -26.15 1.85
CA VAL A 698 1.74 -26.73 2.61
C VAL A 698 1.88 -26.07 3.97
N THR A 699 2.19 -26.87 4.99
CA THR A 699 2.51 -26.37 6.34
C THR A 699 3.88 -26.88 6.75
N LEU A 700 4.72 -26.01 7.31
CA LEU A 700 6.00 -26.41 7.90
C LEU A 700 5.81 -26.59 9.41
N MET A 701 6.12 -27.78 9.93
CA MET A 701 6.01 -28.13 11.34
C MET A 701 7.39 -28.34 11.96
N ARG A 702 7.59 -27.84 13.18
CA ARG A 702 8.73 -28.16 14.05
C ARG A 702 8.22 -28.78 15.34
N GLY A 703 8.45 -30.08 15.51
CA GLY A 703 7.74 -30.84 16.56
C GLY A 703 6.23 -30.76 16.34
N ASP A 704 5.50 -30.21 17.31
CA ASP A 704 4.05 -30.00 17.25
C ASP A 704 3.66 -28.54 16.92
N GLU A 705 4.64 -27.65 16.71
CA GLU A 705 4.42 -26.24 16.35
C GLU A 705 4.37 -26.06 14.83
N GLU A 706 3.36 -25.36 14.32
CA GLU A 706 3.27 -24.94 12.92
C GLU A 706 4.04 -23.62 12.75
N LEU A 707 5.16 -23.67 12.02
CA LEU A 707 6.01 -22.49 11.75
C LEU A 707 5.44 -21.59 10.66
N GLY A 708 4.53 -22.12 9.84
CA GLY A 708 3.87 -21.37 8.79
C GLY A 708 3.11 -22.26 7.81
N ARG A 709 2.22 -21.60 7.07
CA ARG A 709 1.33 -22.19 6.08
C ARG A 709 1.41 -21.39 4.78
N TRP A 710 1.46 -22.10 3.66
CA TRP A 710 1.49 -21.49 2.33
C TRP A 710 0.56 -22.22 1.35
N PRO A 711 -0.29 -21.51 0.60
CA PRO A 711 -0.74 -20.14 0.82
C PRO A 711 -1.17 -19.77 2.26
N THR A 712 -0.90 -18.55 2.72
CA THR A 712 -1.24 -18.07 4.08
C THR A 712 -2.74 -17.89 4.30
N ASP A 713 -3.44 -17.30 3.34
CA ASP A 713 -4.84 -16.87 3.53
C ASP A 713 -5.87 -17.93 3.17
N ALA A 714 -5.68 -18.63 2.04
CA ALA A 714 -6.60 -19.65 1.54
C ALA A 714 -5.85 -20.70 0.71
N PRO A 715 -6.22 -22.00 0.77
CA PRO A 715 -5.61 -23.02 -0.07
C PRO A 715 -5.56 -22.62 -1.55
N LEU A 716 -4.48 -23.03 -2.23
CA LEU A 716 -4.36 -22.95 -3.67
C LEU A 716 -5.49 -23.75 -4.31
N LEU A 717 -6.33 -23.10 -5.11
CA LEU A 717 -7.30 -23.77 -5.97
C LEU A 717 -6.59 -24.28 -7.23
N ILE A 718 -6.69 -25.58 -7.49
CA ILE A 718 -6.18 -26.28 -8.67
C ILE A 718 -7.38 -26.74 -9.49
N ASN A 719 -7.46 -26.28 -10.74
CA ASN A 719 -8.46 -26.76 -11.69
C ASN A 719 -7.89 -27.97 -12.45
N TYR A 720 -8.44 -29.16 -12.23
CA TYR A 720 -7.99 -30.37 -12.92
C TYR A 720 -8.57 -30.43 -14.34
N ALA A 721 -7.77 -30.06 -15.35
CA ALA A 721 -8.21 -30.04 -16.74
C ALA A 721 -8.31 -31.43 -17.41
N GLY A 722 -7.83 -32.49 -16.75
CA GLY A 722 -7.90 -33.85 -17.30
C GLY A 722 -6.76 -34.23 -18.25
N PRO A 723 -6.76 -35.50 -18.72
CA PRO A 723 -5.68 -36.05 -19.55
C PRO A 723 -5.61 -35.47 -20.98
N ASP A 724 -6.59 -34.66 -21.36
CA ASP A 724 -6.74 -34.04 -22.68
C ASP A 724 -6.34 -32.55 -22.68
N LEU A 725 -5.70 -32.05 -21.61
CA LEU A 725 -5.17 -30.69 -21.48
C LEU A 725 -4.35 -30.25 -22.72
N GLU A 726 -3.66 -31.19 -23.37
CA GLU A 726 -2.88 -30.95 -24.59
C GLU A 726 -3.73 -30.71 -25.85
N LEU A 727 -5.02 -31.08 -25.87
CA LEU A 727 -5.91 -30.90 -27.02
C LEU A 727 -6.57 -29.51 -27.05
N GLU A 728 -6.70 -28.84 -25.91
CA GLU A 728 -7.33 -27.51 -25.80
C GLU A 728 -6.37 -26.35 -26.15
N THR A 729 -5.06 -26.57 -26.07
CA THR A 729 -4.02 -25.54 -26.31
C THR A 729 -3.48 -25.48 -27.75
N TRP A 730 -3.97 -26.34 -28.65
CA TRP A 730 -3.54 -26.42 -30.06
C TRP A 730 -4.45 -25.70 -31.08
N LEU A 731 -5.37 -24.86 -30.62
CA LEU A 731 -6.09 -23.90 -31.47
C LEU A 731 -5.40 -22.54 -31.38
N ILE A 732 -4.30 -22.37 -32.12
CA ILE A 732 -3.74 -21.07 -32.49
C ILE A 732 -4.26 -20.69 -33.88
#